data_AF-A0AB32W629-F1
#
_entry.id   AF-A0AB32W629-F1
#
_cell.length_a   1.000
_cell.length_b   1.000
_cell.length_c   1.000
_cell.angle_alpha   90.00
_cell.angle_beta   90.00
_cell.angle_gamma   90.00
#
_symmetry.space_group_name_H-M   'P 1'
#
loop_
_entity.id
_entity.type
_entity.pdbx_description
1 polymer ?
#
loop_
_entity_poly.entity_id
_entity_poly.type
_entity_poly.pdbx_seq_one_letter_code
_entity_poly.pdbx_strand_id
1 'polypeptide(L)'
;MADQDAKQNKPLLPGQPSKGENTLRPVGRFGNINLDDELDEAKAGESLSSIHYTNENENNTEGMIRRLMEKKKQDEGNLDLGLDRYEPLWEAISLEDWKEVKKQLDSNPLALTSPITALYETVLHILVNSKEALWLVEEIIDQIDSDSLGKTDHQHDTPLSIAAYVGNAEAAMMMARKSPELLTKINHSNDSPFHAAARFGHEETFSRLLTVAQTTQMDDQSFFSGDNGATMVQYLISSNLYGLALDLLKRYPKLGRENLRQRRRILKELAKKPLGFESGCKFGFWERLIYKGISVTKEVTVPSIQAENDDCLQINIVDRDNKVNPTNSDGEPKMSSIDFFAYCRQQAYSIMGLMFPSVKRIYRTKLMNEQARQLVKSMCAGVVWTFPEASYTLKLPVLKAASLGIQEIVQEILKVYKASTMFYDDNNYNIFQLAVLHRREKVFNLVYKMGLSQKWVASYPCKDNENILHLAGRCASSRHINGAAVQMQWEMQWFTAVEKFVHPLLLEERNTEKKTPREVFDDEHKNLVKEGEKWMRDTATSCMVVDALIIAMVFAAIIAVPGNNEKGIPNFRHETLFEVFVIADAAALFSSSASLLLFVRILTSRYAEEDFIKALPKSLLLGLITLIFSIATMLVASSSALIMLIDAVPGPKVMPRKSTVIPVAILVAFPIIFFIWSQSHLLIDVLLSTYCPTILCY
;
A
#
# COMPACT_ATOMS: atom_id res chain seq x y z
N MET A 1 -44.10 -32.37 -25.53
CA MET A 1 -44.22 -31.19 -26.41
C MET A 1 -44.27 -29.97 -25.51
N ALA A 2 -43.23 -29.12 -25.59
CA ALA A 2 -43.04 -27.77 -25.01
C ALA A 2 -43.28 -27.60 -23.48
N ASP A 3 -42.31 -27.33 -22.60
CA ASP A 3 -41.20 -26.33 -22.50
C ASP A 3 -41.55 -25.13 -21.59
N GLN A 4 -40.52 -24.67 -20.87
CA GLN A 4 -40.31 -23.40 -20.14
C GLN A 4 -40.47 -23.32 -18.60
N ASP A 5 -39.28 -23.40 -17.97
CA ASP A 5 -38.62 -22.39 -17.12
C ASP A 5 -39.18 -21.96 -15.74
N ALA A 6 -38.41 -22.30 -14.70
CA ALA A 6 -38.24 -21.47 -13.51
C ALA A 6 -36.83 -21.65 -12.90
N LYS A 7 -35.92 -20.69 -13.15
CA LYS A 7 -34.63 -20.55 -12.45
C LYS A 7 -34.83 -19.81 -11.12
N GLN A 8 -34.48 -20.45 -10.00
CA GLN A 8 -34.24 -19.78 -8.71
C GLN A 8 -32.73 -19.69 -8.44
N ASN A 9 -32.26 -18.47 -8.18
CA ASN A 9 -30.91 -18.12 -7.76
C ASN A 9 -30.80 -18.06 -6.22
N LYS A 10 -29.81 -18.74 -5.62
CA LYS A 10 -29.11 -18.36 -4.37
C LYS A 10 -27.84 -19.22 -4.17
N PRO A 11 -26.87 -18.84 -3.31
CA PRO A 11 -25.49 -18.55 -3.71
C PRO A 11 -24.47 -19.61 -3.26
N LEU A 12 -23.37 -19.75 -4.00
CA LEU A 12 -22.23 -20.62 -3.63
C LEU A 12 -21.09 -19.81 -3.01
N LEU A 13 -20.67 -20.26 -1.82
CA LEU A 13 -19.43 -19.92 -1.12
C LEU A 13 -18.20 -20.59 -1.80
N PRO A 14 -16.97 -20.14 -1.51
CA PRO A 14 -15.83 -20.26 -2.41
C PRO A 14 -15.15 -21.65 -2.37
N GLY A 15 -14.93 -22.22 -3.56
CA GLY A 15 -14.15 -23.43 -3.77
C GLY A 15 -12.64 -23.15 -3.87
N GLN A 16 -11.86 -24.03 -3.24
CA GLN A 16 -10.41 -24.20 -3.35
C GLN A 16 -9.98 -24.72 -4.75
N PRO A 17 -8.68 -24.65 -5.11
CA PRO A 17 -8.22 -24.41 -6.48
C PRO A 17 -8.27 -25.66 -7.35
N SER A 18 -8.86 -25.52 -8.55
CA SER A 18 -8.80 -26.53 -9.59
C SER A 18 -7.45 -26.50 -10.30
N LYS A 19 -6.84 -27.68 -10.36
CA LYS A 19 -5.66 -28.02 -11.14
C LYS A 19 -5.83 -27.69 -12.63
N GLY A 20 -4.76 -27.22 -13.25
CA GLY A 20 -4.54 -27.29 -14.70
C GLY A 20 -5.07 -26.10 -15.50
N GLU A 21 -4.50 -24.92 -15.30
CA GLU A 21 -4.54 -23.86 -16.30
C GLU A 21 -3.35 -24.04 -17.26
N ASN A 22 -3.67 -24.35 -18.51
CA ASN A 22 -2.73 -24.45 -19.64
C ASN A 22 -1.93 -23.16 -19.78
N THR A 23 -0.61 -23.23 -19.61
CA THR A 23 0.32 -22.09 -19.65
C THR A 23 1.13 -22.10 -20.95
N LEU A 24 0.45 -22.08 -22.10
CA LEU A 24 1.05 -21.69 -23.38
C LEU A 24 0.30 -20.46 -23.91
N ARG A 25 0.88 -19.30 -23.56
CA ARG A 25 0.59 -17.89 -23.93
C ARG A 25 -0.86 -17.50 -24.30
N PRO A 26 -1.46 -16.52 -23.58
CA PRO A 26 -2.43 -15.61 -24.18
C PRO A 26 -1.70 -14.66 -25.15
N VAL A 27 -2.20 -14.55 -26.37
CA VAL A 27 -1.88 -13.48 -27.33
C VAL A 27 -2.25 -12.13 -26.69
N GLY A 28 -1.25 -11.42 -26.18
CA GLY A 28 -1.44 -10.18 -25.42
C GLY A 28 -0.18 -9.35 -25.30
N ARG A 29 0.63 -9.22 -26.36
CA ARG A 29 1.78 -8.29 -26.41
C ARG A 29 1.34 -6.86 -26.78
N PHE A 30 0.57 -6.18 -25.91
CA PHE A 30 0.35 -4.73 -26.04
C PHE A 30 0.34 -4.09 -24.68
N GLY A 31 1.53 -3.79 -24.17
CA GLY A 31 1.65 -2.76 -23.14
C GLY A 31 1.44 -1.42 -23.81
N ASN A 32 0.28 -0.81 -23.53
CA ASN A 32 -0.01 0.61 -23.60
C ASN A 32 1.20 1.47 -23.96
N ILE A 33 1.22 2.00 -25.19
CA ILE A 33 1.71 3.37 -25.35
C ILE A 33 0.88 4.18 -24.36
N ASN A 34 1.53 4.92 -23.46
CA ASN A 34 0.86 5.98 -22.72
C ASN A 34 0.30 6.95 -23.78
N LEU A 35 -0.90 6.70 -24.28
CA LEU A 35 -1.67 7.64 -25.09
C LEU A 35 -1.90 8.94 -24.31
N ASP A 36 -1.80 8.90 -22.98
CA ASP A 36 -1.79 10.08 -22.11
C ASP A 36 -0.57 11.00 -22.30
N ASP A 37 0.58 10.49 -22.75
CA ASP A 37 1.78 11.32 -22.97
C ASP A 37 1.75 12.03 -24.34
N GLU A 38 1.06 11.48 -25.36
CA GLU A 38 0.85 12.14 -26.67
C GLU A 38 -0.36 13.10 -26.70
N LEU A 39 -1.41 12.81 -25.93
CA LEU A 39 -2.59 13.68 -25.84
C LEU A 39 -2.30 15.03 -25.14
N ASP A 40 -1.29 15.06 -24.27
CA ASP A 40 -0.83 16.28 -23.60
C ASP A 40 0.13 17.12 -24.48
N GLU A 41 0.92 16.48 -25.37
CA GLU A 41 1.83 17.19 -26.30
C GLU A 41 1.09 17.76 -27.53
N ALA A 42 0.00 17.13 -27.98
CA ALA A 42 -0.77 17.60 -29.14
C ALA A 42 -1.55 18.92 -28.92
N LYS A 43 -1.70 19.38 -27.67
CA LYS A 43 -2.45 20.61 -27.35
C LYS A 43 -1.59 21.88 -27.29
N ALA A 44 -0.28 21.79 -27.55
CA ALA A 44 0.65 22.92 -27.39
C ALA A 44 1.23 23.50 -28.69
N GLY A 45 0.71 23.14 -29.87
CA GLY A 45 1.14 23.72 -31.15
C GLY A 45 -0.01 23.85 -32.15
N GLU A 46 -0.47 25.08 -32.40
CA GLU A 46 -1.48 25.36 -33.41
C GLU A 46 -0.96 25.32 -34.86
N SER A 47 -1.86 24.91 -35.75
CA SER A 47 -1.98 25.27 -37.18
C SER A 47 -1.01 24.65 -38.20
N LEU A 48 -1.48 23.61 -38.88
CA LEU A 48 -1.48 23.56 -40.35
C LEU A 48 -2.52 22.54 -40.87
N SER A 49 -3.21 22.97 -41.90
CA SER A 49 -4.45 22.43 -42.46
C SER A 49 -4.27 21.20 -43.36
N SER A 50 -5.36 20.43 -43.40
CA SER A 50 -5.88 19.64 -44.53
C SER A 50 -5.06 18.48 -45.08
N ILE A 51 -5.41 17.26 -44.65
CA ILE A 51 -5.58 16.12 -45.56
C ILE A 51 -6.86 15.36 -45.15
N HIS A 52 -7.67 15.05 -46.17
CA HIS A 52 -8.98 14.42 -46.12
C HIS A 52 -9.06 13.16 -45.23
N TYR A 53 -10.14 13.09 -44.46
CA TYR A 53 -10.69 11.88 -43.84
C TYR A 53 -11.07 10.84 -44.90
N THR A 54 -10.51 9.63 -44.81
CA THR A 54 -11.18 8.40 -45.22
C THR A 54 -10.75 7.21 -44.35
N ASN A 55 -11.75 6.52 -43.80
CA ASN A 55 -11.77 5.18 -43.20
C ASN A 55 -11.18 4.95 -41.80
N GLU A 56 -12.02 5.23 -40.81
CA GLU A 56 -12.10 4.50 -39.54
C GLU A 56 -12.49 3.03 -39.81
N ASN A 57 -11.53 2.09 -39.84
CA ASN A 57 -11.76 0.66 -39.53
C ASN A 57 -10.49 -0.24 -39.50
N GLU A 58 -9.34 0.24 -39.02
CA GLU A 58 -8.14 -0.60 -38.77
C GLU A 58 -7.36 -0.23 -37.48
N ASN A 59 -8.04 0.32 -36.46
CA ASN A 59 -7.47 0.49 -35.11
C ASN A 59 -7.58 -0.80 -34.28
N ASN A 60 -7.10 -1.92 -34.82
CA ASN A 60 -7.03 -3.18 -34.09
C ASN A 60 -5.58 -3.64 -34.05
N THR A 61 -5.10 -3.88 -32.84
CA THR A 61 -3.90 -4.60 -32.43
C THR A 61 -3.30 -5.55 -33.49
N GLU A 62 -4.15 -6.36 -34.11
CA GLU A 62 -3.80 -7.31 -35.18
C GLU A 62 -3.22 -6.64 -36.44
N GLY A 63 -3.74 -5.48 -36.85
CA GLY A 63 -3.22 -4.68 -37.95
C GLY A 63 -1.84 -4.08 -37.66
N MET A 64 -1.49 -3.84 -36.39
CA MET A 64 -0.12 -3.47 -36.02
C MET A 64 0.83 -4.67 -36.13
N ILE A 65 0.43 -5.85 -35.64
CA ILE A 65 1.23 -7.08 -35.77
C ILE A 65 1.50 -7.40 -37.23
N ARG A 66 0.46 -7.37 -38.08
CA ARG A 66 0.59 -7.61 -39.52
C ARG A 66 1.59 -6.66 -40.18
N ARG A 67 1.56 -5.37 -39.82
CA ARG A 67 2.54 -4.38 -40.33
C ARG A 67 3.97 -4.69 -39.89
N LEU A 68 4.18 -5.08 -38.63
CA LEU A 68 5.51 -5.42 -38.11
C LEU A 68 6.04 -6.72 -38.73
N MET A 69 5.18 -7.74 -38.89
CA MET A 69 5.53 -8.98 -39.57
C MET A 69 5.91 -8.74 -41.03
N GLU A 70 5.13 -7.92 -41.76
CA GLU A 70 5.44 -7.60 -43.16
C GLU A 70 6.74 -6.82 -43.29
N LYS A 71 7.03 -5.90 -42.36
CA LYS A 71 8.31 -5.20 -42.30
C LYS A 71 9.47 -6.17 -42.06
N LYS A 72 9.34 -7.07 -41.09
CA LYS A 72 10.35 -8.09 -40.80
C LYS A 72 10.57 -9.04 -41.99
N LYS A 73 9.50 -9.40 -42.69
CA LYS A 73 9.55 -10.19 -43.93
C LYS A 73 10.34 -9.50 -45.03
N GLN A 74 10.17 -8.18 -45.19
CA GLN A 74 10.96 -7.39 -46.13
C GLN A 74 12.44 -7.33 -45.71
N ASP A 75 12.72 -7.14 -44.41
CA ASP A 75 14.09 -7.10 -43.87
C ASP A 75 14.84 -8.43 -44.11
N GLU A 76 14.14 -9.57 -44.10
CA GLU A 76 14.69 -10.90 -44.40
C GLU A 76 14.62 -11.29 -45.89
N GLY A 77 14.26 -10.37 -46.78
CA GLY A 77 14.30 -10.56 -48.22
C GLY A 77 13.12 -11.35 -48.81
N ASN A 78 11.95 -11.30 -48.19
CA ASN A 78 10.72 -12.01 -48.60
C ASN A 78 10.89 -13.53 -48.71
N LEU A 79 11.68 -14.13 -47.84
CA LEU A 79 11.88 -15.57 -47.78
C LEU A 79 10.56 -16.29 -47.43
N ASP A 80 10.25 -17.38 -48.13
CA ASP A 80 9.19 -18.31 -47.71
C ASP A 80 9.71 -19.15 -46.53
N LEU A 81 9.09 -18.99 -45.36
CA LEU A 81 9.55 -19.59 -44.11
C LEU A 81 9.32 -21.12 -44.05
N GLY A 82 8.44 -21.66 -44.91
CA GLY A 82 8.17 -23.10 -44.94
C GLY A 82 7.72 -23.68 -43.58
N LEU A 83 6.84 -22.95 -42.88
CA LEU A 83 6.44 -23.22 -41.49
C LEU A 83 5.84 -24.62 -41.29
N ASP A 84 5.20 -25.19 -42.31
CA ASP A 84 4.61 -26.54 -42.30
C ASP A 84 5.64 -27.62 -41.89
N ARG A 85 6.94 -27.38 -42.15
CA ARG A 85 8.01 -28.32 -41.80
C ARG A 85 8.32 -28.37 -40.30
N TYR A 86 7.90 -27.35 -39.55
CA TYR A 86 8.13 -27.22 -38.11
C TYR A 86 6.86 -27.49 -37.28
N GLU A 87 5.74 -27.85 -37.92
CA GLU A 87 4.49 -28.18 -37.22
C GLU A 87 4.66 -29.30 -36.16
N PRO A 88 5.35 -30.43 -36.44
CA PRO A 88 5.58 -31.46 -35.42
C PRO A 88 6.47 -30.99 -34.25
N LEU A 89 7.40 -30.07 -34.53
CA LEU A 89 8.28 -29.48 -33.51
C LEU A 89 7.47 -28.52 -32.62
N TRP A 90 6.59 -27.73 -33.22
CA TRP A 90 5.69 -26.83 -32.51
C TRP A 90 4.69 -27.60 -31.63
N GLU A 91 4.15 -28.72 -32.11
CA GLU A 91 3.30 -29.61 -31.31
C GLU A 91 4.05 -30.17 -30.10
N ALA A 92 5.28 -30.65 -30.29
CA ALA A 92 6.11 -31.17 -29.19
C ALA A 92 6.43 -30.08 -28.15
N ILE A 93 6.73 -28.86 -28.58
CA ILE A 93 6.93 -27.69 -27.69
C ILE A 93 5.62 -27.34 -26.97
N SER A 94 4.47 -27.40 -27.65
CA SER A 94 3.15 -27.10 -27.08
C SER A 94 2.68 -28.16 -26.08
N LEU A 95 3.28 -29.36 -26.11
CA LEU A 95 3.05 -30.42 -25.14
C LEU A 95 4.11 -30.45 -24.03
N GLU A 96 5.08 -29.52 -24.06
CA GLU A 96 6.24 -29.46 -23.16
C GLU A 96 7.08 -30.76 -23.14
N ASP A 97 7.07 -31.54 -24.23
CA ASP A 97 7.88 -32.76 -24.35
C ASP A 97 9.30 -32.43 -24.81
N TRP A 98 10.11 -31.91 -23.89
CA TRP A 98 11.48 -31.45 -24.17
C TRP A 98 12.40 -32.56 -24.71
N LYS A 99 12.09 -33.84 -24.46
CA LYS A 99 12.87 -34.97 -25.00
C LYS A 99 12.59 -35.19 -26.48
N GLU A 100 11.31 -35.13 -26.87
CA GLU A 100 10.94 -35.22 -28.28
C GLU A 100 11.40 -33.98 -29.05
N VAL A 101 11.31 -32.78 -28.45
CA VAL A 101 11.88 -31.55 -29.01
C VAL A 101 13.37 -31.73 -29.29
N LYS A 102 14.16 -32.21 -28.32
CA LYS A 102 15.59 -32.47 -28.52
C LYS A 102 15.84 -33.43 -29.69
N LYS A 103 15.15 -34.56 -29.72
CA LYS A 103 15.31 -35.58 -30.78
C LYS A 103 15.04 -35.00 -32.17
N GLN A 104 14.03 -34.13 -32.30
CA GLN A 104 13.72 -33.46 -33.57
C GLN A 104 14.77 -32.41 -33.95
N LEU A 105 15.32 -31.68 -32.97
CA LEU A 105 16.42 -30.74 -33.20
C LEU A 105 17.72 -31.45 -33.62
N ASP A 106 18.05 -32.57 -32.97
CA ASP A 106 19.21 -33.40 -33.33
C ASP A 106 19.08 -33.96 -34.77
N SER A 107 17.84 -34.24 -35.19
CA SER A 107 17.53 -34.74 -36.55
C SER A 107 17.55 -33.63 -37.61
N ASN A 108 17.35 -32.36 -37.21
CA ASN A 108 17.31 -31.22 -38.12
C ASN A 108 18.03 -29.99 -37.52
N PRO A 109 19.38 -29.90 -37.66
CA PRO A 109 20.17 -28.79 -37.12
C PRO A 109 19.78 -27.40 -37.67
N LEU A 110 19.13 -27.32 -38.84
CA LEU A 110 18.65 -26.05 -39.40
C LEU A 110 17.53 -25.42 -38.54
N ALA A 111 16.78 -26.24 -37.79
CA ALA A 111 15.73 -25.78 -36.88
C ALA A 111 16.26 -24.93 -35.71
N LEU A 112 17.55 -25.06 -35.38
CA LEU A 112 18.19 -24.30 -34.29
C LEU A 112 18.24 -22.79 -34.58
N THR A 113 18.36 -22.42 -35.86
CA THR A 113 18.54 -21.03 -36.28
C THR A 113 17.41 -20.51 -37.16
N SER A 114 16.55 -21.38 -37.69
CA SER A 114 15.43 -20.98 -38.54
C SER A 114 14.28 -20.40 -37.72
N PRO A 115 13.51 -19.44 -38.27
CA PRO A 115 12.23 -19.08 -37.68
C PRO A 115 11.26 -20.26 -37.76
N ILE A 116 10.64 -20.61 -36.64
CA ILE A 116 9.69 -21.72 -36.55
C ILE A 116 8.24 -21.26 -36.39
N THR A 117 8.01 -19.94 -36.28
CA THR A 117 6.67 -19.34 -36.21
C THR A 117 6.52 -18.19 -37.21
N ALA A 118 5.27 -17.82 -37.50
CA ALA A 118 4.93 -16.65 -38.32
C ALA A 118 5.40 -15.31 -37.70
N LEU A 119 5.72 -15.31 -36.41
CA LEU A 119 6.24 -14.15 -35.67
C LEU A 119 7.76 -14.00 -35.77
N TYR A 120 8.40 -14.81 -36.63
CA TYR A 120 9.85 -14.90 -36.79
C TYR A 120 10.58 -15.39 -35.53
N GLU A 121 9.90 -16.12 -34.63
CA GLU A 121 10.53 -16.66 -33.43
C GLU A 121 11.35 -17.91 -33.78
N THR A 122 12.60 -17.94 -33.32
CA THR A 122 13.42 -19.16 -33.33
C THR A 122 13.05 -20.07 -32.17
N VAL A 123 13.50 -21.33 -32.20
CA VAL A 123 13.28 -22.27 -31.09
C VAL A 123 13.75 -21.71 -29.74
N LEU A 124 14.84 -20.95 -29.71
CA LEU A 124 15.32 -20.29 -28.48
C LEU A 124 14.38 -19.21 -27.95
N HIS A 125 13.70 -18.42 -28.79
CA HIS A 125 12.70 -17.45 -28.32
C HIS A 125 11.55 -18.12 -27.55
N ILE A 126 11.30 -19.39 -27.84
CA ILE A 126 10.18 -20.14 -27.26
C ILE A 126 10.65 -20.92 -26.03
N LEU A 127 11.78 -21.63 -26.11
CA LEU A 127 12.29 -22.44 -25.01
C LEU A 127 12.62 -21.62 -23.75
N VAL A 128 13.06 -20.36 -23.90
CA VAL A 128 13.34 -19.50 -22.74
C VAL A 128 12.12 -19.18 -21.89
N ASN A 129 10.90 -19.43 -22.39
CA ASN A 129 9.66 -19.25 -21.61
C ASN A 129 9.45 -20.34 -20.55
N SER A 130 10.13 -21.49 -20.65
CA SER A 130 10.05 -22.60 -19.70
C SER A 130 11.36 -22.73 -18.91
N LYS A 131 11.25 -22.97 -17.60
CA LYS A 131 12.42 -23.26 -16.76
C LYS A 131 12.86 -24.72 -16.89
N GLU A 132 11.92 -25.61 -17.20
CA GLU A 132 12.13 -27.04 -17.40
C GLU A 132 12.97 -27.32 -18.65
N ALA A 133 12.89 -26.43 -19.65
CA ALA A 133 13.69 -26.48 -20.87
C ALA A 133 15.12 -25.90 -20.71
N LEU A 134 15.52 -25.43 -19.52
CA LEU A 134 16.79 -24.72 -19.32
C LEU A 134 18.02 -25.52 -19.77
N TRP A 135 18.05 -26.82 -19.50
CA TRP A 135 19.16 -27.71 -19.91
C TRP A 135 19.26 -27.82 -21.44
N LEU A 136 18.12 -27.78 -22.15
CA LEU A 136 18.06 -27.80 -23.60
C LEU A 136 18.49 -26.45 -24.18
N VAL A 137 18.13 -25.35 -23.50
CA VAL A 137 18.60 -24.00 -23.85
C VAL A 137 20.12 -23.92 -23.75
N GLU A 138 20.72 -24.46 -22.68
CA GLU A 138 22.19 -24.52 -22.51
C GLU A 138 22.87 -25.27 -23.67
N GLU A 139 22.37 -26.47 -24.00
CA GLU A 139 22.92 -27.30 -25.08
C GLU A 139 22.79 -26.64 -26.46
N ILE A 140 21.66 -25.97 -26.75
CA ILE A 140 21.47 -25.24 -28.00
C ILE A 140 22.39 -24.01 -28.05
N ILE A 141 22.51 -23.28 -26.95
CA ILE A 141 23.40 -22.12 -26.86
C ILE A 141 24.81 -22.54 -27.21
N ASP A 142 25.30 -23.69 -26.74
CA ASP A 142 26.65 -24.17 -27.05
C ASP A 142 26.86 -24.51 -28.53
N GLN A 143 25.82 -24.99 -29.23
CA GLN A 143 25.90 -25.40 -30.63
C GLN A 143 25.82 -24.25 -31.64
N ILE A 144 25.16 -23.13 -31.30
CA ILE A 144 24.98 -22.01 -32.22
C ILE A 144 26.07 -20.95 -32.10
N ASP A 145 26.33 -20.22 -33.18
CA ASP A 145 27.24 -19.07 -33.20
C ASP A 145 26.59 -17.78 -32.65
N SER A 146 27.41 -16.76 -32.40
CA SER A 146 26.98 -15.48 -31.84
C SER A 146 26.02 -14.71 -32.75
N ASP A 147 26.13 -14.82 -34.07
CA ASP A 147 25.25 -14.12 -35.02
C ASP A 147 23.87 -14.79 -35.03
N SER A 148 23.84 -16.13 -35.03
CA SER A 148 22.62 -16.92 -34.92
C SER A 148 21.86 -16.67 -33.60
N LEU A 149 22.58 -16.52 -32.48
CA LEU A 149 21.98 -16.14 -31.20
C LEU A 149 21.39 -14.73 -31.22
N GLY A 150 21.92 -13.87 -32.09
CA GLY A 150 21.48 -12.49 -32.28
C GLY A 150 20.28 -12.31 -33.23
N LYS A 151 19.71 -13.39 -33.79
CA LYS A 151 18.49 -13.34 -34.60
C LYS A 151 17.32 -12.81 -33.79
N THR A 152 16.42 -12.09 -34.45
CA THR A 152 15.32 -11.40 -33.80
C THR A 152 13.96 -11.84 -34.33
N ASP A 153 12.94 -11.73 -33.48
CA ASP A 153 11.54 -11.87 -33.88
C ASP A 153 11.05 -10.63 -34.68
N HIS A 154 9.75 -10.62 -35.01
CA HIS A 154 9.06 -9.52 -35.70
C HIS A 154 9.06 -8.17 -34.95
N GLN A 155 9.32 -8.15 -33.63
CA GLN A 155 9.46 -6.92 -32.83
C GLN A 155 10.91 -6.47 -32.69
N HIS A 156 11.85 -7.22 -33.29
CA HIS A 156 13.29 -7.11 -33.07
C HIS A 156 13.73 -7.50 -31.66
N ASP A 157 12.94 -8.31 -30.96
CA ASP A 157 13.38 -8.93 -29.71
C ASP A 157 14.35 -10.08 -30.01
N THR A 158 15.40 -10.21 -29.20
CA THR A 158 16.33 -11.34 -29.25
C THR A 158 15.87 -12.40 -28.25
N PRO A 159 16.35 -13.66 -28.34
CA PRO A 159 16.09 -14.66 -27.31
C PRO A 159 16.49 -14.17 -25.90
N LEU A 160 17.53 -13.35 -25.81
CA LEU A 160 17.97 -12.70 -24.57
C LEU A 160 16.93 -11.70 -24.03
N SER A 161 16.35 -10.83 -24.88
CA SER A 161 15.31 -9.91 -24.42
C SER A 161 14.04 -10.65 -23.99
N ILE A 162 13.69 -11.77 -24.65
CA ILE A 162 12.57 -12.63 -24.20
C ILE A 162 12.88 -13.32 -22.87
N ALA A 163 14.09 -13.85 -22.66
CA ALA A 163 14.46 -14.42 -21.37
C ALA A 163 14.43 -13.37 -20.23
N ALA A 164 14.85 -12.14 -20.53
CA ALA A 164 14.77 -11.01 -19.61
C ALA A 164 13.31 -10.60 -19.31
N TYR A 165 12.45 -10.62 -20.34
CA TYR A 165 11.01 -10.37 -20.23
C TYR A 165 10.30 -11.41 -19.34
N VAL A 166 10.64 -12.69 -19.47
CA VAL A 166 10.01 -13.79 -18.70
C VAL A 166 10.58 -13.88 -17.27
N GLY A 167 11.80 -13.39 -17.07
CA GLY A 167 12.51 -13.54 -15.80
C GLY A 167 13.25 -14.87 -15.68
N ASN A 168 13.64 -15.48 -16.80
CA ASN A 168 14.53 -16.65 -16.81
C ASN A 168 15.99 -16.19 -16.66
N ALA A 169 16.39 -15.91 -15.42
CA ALA A 169 17.67 -15.29 -15.08
C ALA A 169 18.87 -16.13 -15.52
N GLU A 170 18.77 -17.45 -15.41
CA GLU A 170 19.78 -18.41 -15.86
C GLU A 170 19.96 -18.38 -17.37
N ALA A 171 18.87 -18.54 -18.15
CA ALA A 171 18.94 -18.50 -19.61
C ALA A 171 19.45 -17.14 -20.13
N ALA A 172 18.96 -16.05 -19.54
CA ALA A 172 19.42 -14.71 -19.87
C ALA A 172 20.93 -14.53 -19.59
N MET A 173 21.42 -15.06 -18.47
CA MET A 173 22.84 -15.00 -18.13
C MET A 173 23.71 -15.81 -19.09
N MET A 174 23.28 -17.02 -19.48
CA MET A 174 24.02 -17.86 -20.43
C MET A 174 24.18 -17.16 -21.79
N MET A 175 23.09 -16.62 -22.32
CA MET A 175 23.12 -15.90 -23.60
C MET A 175 23.96 -14.62 -23.54
N ALA A 176 23.83 -13.85 -22.45
CA ALA A 176 24.61 -12.62 -22.25
C ALA A 176 26.11 -12.89 -22.10
N ARG A 177 26.51 -14.03 -21.50
CA ARG A 177 27.92 -14.42 -21.41
C ARG A 177 28.50 -14.84 -22.76
N LYS A 178 27.71 -15.56 -23.56
CA LYS A 178 28.15 -16.00 -24.90
C LYS A 178 28.28 -14.84 -25.88
N SER A 179 27.31 -13.91 -25.86
CA SER A 179 27.31 -12.73 -26.74
C SER A 179 26.92 -11.46 -25.96
N PRO A 180 27.89 -10.79 -25.30
CA PRO A 180 27.62 -9.60 -24.47
C PRO A 180 27.00 -8.42 -25.23
N GLU A 181 27.29 -8.29 -26.53
CA GLU A 181 26.72 -7.23 -27.40
C GLU A 181 25.19 -7.27 -27.49
N LEU A 182 24.56 -8.41 -27.18
CA LEU A 182 23.10 -8.53 -27.15
C LEU A 182 22.47 -7.73 -26.01
N LEU A 183 23.22 -7.38 -24.97
CA LEU A 183 22.75 -6.57 -23.83
C LEU A 183 22.33 -5.15 -24.25
N THR A 184 22.93 -4.63 -25.31
CA THR A 184 22.68 -3.28 -25.84
C THR A 184 21.76 -3.27 -27.05
N LYS A 185 21.37 -4.44 -27.58
CA LYS A 185 20.41 -4.52 -28.68
C LYS A 185 19.04 -4.03 -28.21
N ILE A 186 18.44 -3.16 -29.02
CA ILE A 186 17.12 -2.56 -28.77
C ILE A 186 16.12 -3.08 -29.79
N ASN A 187 14.89 -3.30 -29.33
CA ASN A 187 13.76 -3.69 -30.17
C ASN A 187 13.07 -2.45 -30.80
N HIS A 188 11.97 -2.65 -31.54
CA HIS A 188 11.21 -1.54 -32.14
C HIS A 188 10.60 -0.56 -31.13
N SER A 189 10.48 -0.95 -29.86
CA SER A 189 10.04 -0.07 -28.77
C SER A 189 11.20 0.66 -28.08
N ASN A 190 12.42 0.56 -28.61
CA ASN A 190 13.67 1.00 -27.99
C ASN A 190 13.98 0.30 -26.64
N ASP A 191 13.37 -0.84 -26.37
CA ASP A 191 13.62 -1.62 -25.17
C ASP A 191 14.79 -2.58 -25.40
N SER A 192 15.74 -2.58 -24.47
CA SER A 192 16.81 -3.60 -24.36
C SER A 192 16.43 -4.71 -23.38
N PRO A 193 17.24 -5.78 -23.24
CA PRO A 193 17.04 -6.79 -22.19
C PRO A 193 16.94 -6.19 -20.78
N PHE A 194 17.68 -5.11 -20.49
CA PHE A 194 17.56 -4.39 -19.22
C PHE A 194 16.18 -3.73 -19.03
N HIS A 195 15.65 -3.14 -20.10
CA HIS A 195 14.32 -2.53 -20.08
C HIS A 195 13.24 -3.58 -19.86
N ALA A 196 13.34 -4.73 -20.55
CA ALA A 196 12.43 -5.85 -20.37
C ALA A 196 12.44 -6.37 -18.92
N ALA A 197 13.62 -6.68 -18.37
CA ALA A 197 13.73 -7.13 -16.98
C ALA A 197 13.19 -6.08 -15.98
N ALA A 198 13.47 -4.79 -16.21
CA ALA A 198 12.97 -3.71 -15.37
C ALA A 198 11.44 -3.56 -15.44
N ARG A 199 10.87 -3.61 -16.63
CA ARG A 199 9.44 -3.41 -16.92
C ARG A 199 8.57 -4.48 -16.30
N PHE A 200 9.04 -5.73 -16.29
CA PHE A 200 8.34 -6.87 -15.71
C PHE A 200 8.74 -7.18 -14.26
N GLY A 201 9.66 -6.39 -13.69
CA GLY A 201 10.01 -6.45 -12.28
C GLY A 201 10.91 -7.65 -11.91
N HIS A 202 11.67 -8.17 -12.86
CA HIS A 202 12.60 -9.28 -12.65
C HIS A 202 13.94 -8.78 -12.08
N GLU A 203 13.94 -8.46 -10.79
CA GLU A 203 15.10 -7.91 -10.06
C GLU A 203 16.35 -8.80 -10.16
N GLU A 204 16.18 -10.11 -10.01
CA GLU A 204 17.27 -11.09 -10.11
C GLU A 204 17.88 -11.09 -11.52
N THR A 205 17.04 -11.20 -12.55
CA THR A 205 17.48 -11.20 -13.95
C THR A 205 18.21 -9.90 -14.28
N PHE A 206 17.67 -8.75 -13.88
CA PHE A 206 18.33 -7.47 -14.09
C PHE A 206 19.71 -7.44 -13.42
N SER A 207 19.80 -7.88 -12.16
CA SER A 207 21.05 -7.87 -11.40
C SER A 207 22.12 -8.79 -12.01
N ARG A 208 21.73 -9.97 -12.50
CA ARG A 208 22.64 -10.89 -13.20
C ARG A 208 23.12 -10.30 -14.52
N LEU A 209 22.22 -9.72 -15.33
CA LEU A 209 22.59 -9.05 -16.58
C LEU A 209 23.53 -7.87 -16.33
N LEU A 210 23.30 -7.10 -15.27
CA LEU A 210 24.15 -5.98 -14.89
C LEU A 210 25.55 -6.46 -14.48
N THR A 211 25.63 -7.60 -13.77
CA THR A 211 26.91 -8.23 -13.41
C THR A 211 27.67 -8.67 -14.66
N VAL A 212 26.99 -9.30 -15.63
CA VAL A 212 27.62 -9.69 -16.90
C VAL A 212 28.12 -8.46 -17.67
N ALA A 213 27.30 -7.41 -17.78
CA ALA A 213 27.70 -6.16 -18.43
C ALA A 213 28.95 -5.55 -17.81
N GLN A 214 29.04 -5.53 -16.48
CA GLN A 214 30.22 -5.04 -15.74
C GLN A 214 31.46 -5.88 -16.01
N THR A 215 31.34 -7.20 -15.98
CA THR A 215 32.48 -8.09 -16.25
C THR A 215 32.99 -8.00 -17.68
N THR A 216 32.11 -7.62 -18.62
CA THR A 216 32.41 -7.53 -20.05
C THR A 216 32.65 -6.09 -20.52
N GLN A 217 32.64 -5.11 -19.62
CA GLN A 217 32.78 -3.67 -19.90
C GLN A 217 31.74 -3.13 -20.91
N MET A 218 30.57 -3.75 -20.96
CA MET A 218 29.44 -3.36 -21.81
C MET A 218 28.52 -2.34 -21.13
N ASP A 219 28.82 -1.94 -19.89
CA ASP A 219 28.06 -0.98 -19.09
C ASP A 219 28.52 0.47 -19.30
N ASP A 220 28.82 0.85 -20.56
CA ASP A 220 29.24 2.21 -20.88
C ASP A 220 28.19 3.23 -20.42
N GLN A 221 28.65 4.35 -19.87
CA GLN A 221 27.82 5.47 -19.47
C GLN A 221 26.91 5.95 -20.60
N SER A 222 27.32 5.77 -21.86
CA SER A 222 26.53 6.09 -23.05
C SER A 222 25.22 5.30 -23.12
N PHE A 223 25.23 4.00 -22.79
CA PHE A 223 24.03 3.15 -22.84
C PHE A 223 22.99 3.55 -21.77
N PHE A 224 23.49 3.88 -20.57
CA PHE A 224 22.68 4.37 -19.46
C PHE A 224 22.46 5.90 -19.50
N SER A 225 22.82 6.58 -20.59
CA SER A 225 22.57 8.00 -20.80
C SER A 225 21.30 8.25 -21.61
N GLY A 226 20.90 9.51 -21.73
CA GLY A 226 19.77 9.90 -22.56
C GLY A 226 18.42 9.34 -22.09
N ASP A 227 17.48 9.26 -23.04
CA ASP A 227 16.09 8.91 -22.76
C ASP A 227 15.89 7.40 -22.50
N ASN A 228 16.79 6.54 -22.95
CA ASN A 228 16.78 5.11 -22.65
C ASN A 228 17.02 4.89 -21.15
N GLY A 229 18.08 5.49 -20.60
CA GLY A 229 18.37 5.41 -19.17
C GLY A 229 17.22 5.93 -18.30
N ALA A 230 16.60 7.05 -18.68
CA ALA A 230 15.43 7.57 -17.97
C ALA A 230 14.22 6.63 -18.04
N THR A 231 13.97 6.01 -19.19
CA THR A 231 12.88 5.03 -19.39
C THR A 231 13.09 3.79 -18.53
N MET A 232 14.32 3.29 -18.45
CA MET A 232 14.67 2.17 -17.58
C MET A 232 14.40 2.48 -16.10
N VAL A 233 14.79 3.67 -15.61
CA VAL A 233 14.49 4.10 -14.23
C VAL A 233 12.97 4.18 -14.00
N GLN A 234 12.21 4.69 -14.96
CA GLN A 234 10.75 4.72 -14.92
C GLN A 234 10.15 3.31 -14.83
N TYR A 235 10.66 2.33 -15.56
CA TYR A 235 10.22 0.93 -15.45
C TYR A 235 10.55 0.32 -14.09
N LEU A 236 11.74 0.56 -13.54
CA LEU A 236 12.08 0.09 -12.19
C LEU A 236 11.14 0.65 -11.11
N ILE A 237 10.83 1.95 -11.20
CA ILE A 237 9.85 2.59 -10.31
C ILE A 237 8.44 2.01 -10.53
N SER A 238 8.06 1.76 -11.78
CA SER A 238 6.77 1.16 -12.13
C SER A 238 6.61 -0.25 -11.55
N SER A 239 7.70 -1.00 -11.48
CA SER A 239 7.78 -2.34 -10.89
C SER A 239 8.07 -2.34 -9.39
N ASN A 240 8.09 -1.19 -8.73
CA ASN A 240 8.42 -0.99 -7.32
C ASN A 240 9.84 -1.42 -6.90
N LEU A 241 10.78 -1.51 -7.84
CA LEU A 241 12.20 -1.83 -7.61
C LEU A 241 13.01 -0.57 -7.27
N TYR A 242 12.60 0.15 -6.21
CA TYR A 242 13.19 1.44 -5.83
C TYR A 242 14.67 1.33 -5.41
N GLY A 243 15.07 0.22 -4.78
CA GLY A 243 16.45 -0.03 -4.37
C GLY A 243 17.40 -0.09 -5.57
N LEU A 244 17.07 -0.93 -6.55
CA LEU A 244 17.84 -1.06 -7.78
C LEU A 244 17.90 0.26 -8.57
N ALA A 245 16.78 0.97 -8.68
CA ALA A 245 16.75 2.28 -9.32
C ALA A 245 17.69 3.29 -8.63
N LEU A 246 17.73 3.28 -7.30
CA LEU A 246 18.58 4.17 -6.51
C LEU A 246 20.06 3.81 -6.68
N ASP A 247 20.39 2.53 -6.74
CA ASP A 247 21.77 2.06 -6.91
C ASP A 247 22.31 2.42 -8.30
N LEU A 248 21.50 2.26 -9.35
CA LEU A 248 21.85 2.72 -10.70
C LEU A 248 22.06 4.24 -10.74
N LEU A 249 21.21 5.01 -10.07
CA LEU A 249 21.31 6.47 -10.00
C LEU A 249 22.51 6.98 -9.20
N LYS A 250 23.03 6.17 -8.26
CA LYS A 250 24.28 6.45 -7.55
C LYS A 250 25.48 6.11 -8.44
N ARG A 251 25.42 4.99 -9.16
CA ARG A 251 26.50 4.50 -10.04
C ARG A 251 26.65 5.35 -11.30
N TYR A 252 25.55 5.79 -11.89
CA TYR A 252 25.50 6.59 -13.12
C TYR A 252 24.87 7.96 -12.83
N PRO A 253 25.65 8.99 -12.42
CA PRO A 253 25.11 10.27 -11.97
C PRO A 253 24.27 11.02 -13.00
N LYS A 254 24.54 10.78 -14.29
CA LYS A 254 23.82 11.36 -15.44
C LYS A 254 22.47 10.67 -15.70
N LEU A 255 22.30 9.41 -15.30
CA LEU A 255 21.11 8.60 -15.56
C LEU A 255 19.82 9.34 -15.15
N GLY A 256 18.96 9.65 -16.12
CA GLY A 256 17.68 10.33 -15.87
C GLY A 256 17.80 11.76 -15.30
N ARG A 257 19.01 12.34 -15.29
CA ARG A 257 19.31 13.64 -14.69
C ARG A 257 19.93 14.65 -15.66
N GLU A 258 20.16 14.28 -16.91
CA GLU A 258 20.83 15.11 -17.92
C GLU A 258 19.99 16.30 -18.34
N ASN A 259 18.67 16.12 -18.41
CA ASN A 259 17.74 17.19 -18.78
C ASN A 259 16.50 17.22 -17.87
N LEU A 260 15.78 18.33 -17.95
CA LEU A 260 14.58 18.57 -17.15
C LEU A 260 13.39 17.67 -17.55
N ARG A 261 13.35 17.21 -18.81
CA ARG A 261 12.32 16.30 -19.33
C ARG A 261 12.40 14.92 -18.67
N GLN A 262 13.60 14.37 -18.53
CA GLN A 262 13.86 13.10 -17.86
C GLN A 262 13.48 13.14 -16.37
N ARG A 263 13.92 14.19 -15.67
CA ARG A 263 13.55 14.41 -14.25
C ARG A 263 12.05 14.52 -14.07
N ARG A 264 11.37 15.23 -14.98
CA ARG A 264 9.90 15.36 -14.98
C ARG A 264 9.23 14.00 -15.11
N ARG A 265 9.65 13.16 -16.05
CA ARG A 265 9.11 11.81 -16.25
C ARG A 265 9.27 10.94 -15.00
N ILE A 266 10.47 10.88 -14.43
CA ILE A 266 10.75 10.08 -13.23
C ILE A 266 9.93 10.57 -12.01
N LEU A 267 9.86 11.89 -11.78
CA LEU A 267 9.06 12.47 -10.70
C LEU A 267 7.55 12.24 -10.91
N LYS A 268 7.05 12.33 -12.16
CA LYS A 268 5.65 12.04 -12.51
C LYS A 268 5.30 10.60 -12.13
N GLU A 269 6.18 9.64 -12.43
CA GLU A 269 5.94 8.24 -12.11
C GLU A 269 6.00 7.95 -10.61
N LEU A 270 6.94 8.54 -9.87
CA LEU A 270 6.96 8.47 -8.41
C LEU A 270 5.65 9.02 -7.81
N ALA A 271 5.16 10.14 -8.34
CA ALA A 271 3.91 10.75 -7.88
C ALA A 271 2.67 9.89 -8.17
N LYS A 272 2.72 8.98 -9.14
CA LYS A 272 1.63 8.01 -9.41
C LYS A 272 1.63 6.81 -8.44
N LYS A 273 2.63 6.67 -7.56
CA LYS A 273 2.84 5.49 -6.70
C LYS A 273 2.68 5.80 -5.20
N PRO A 274 1.44 5.99 -4.69
CA PRO A 274 1.23 6.34 -3.28
C PRO A 274 1.71 5.27 -2.29
N LEU A 275 1.63 3.98 -2.66
CA LEU A 275 2.07 2.87 -1.81
C LEU A 275 3.60 2.79 -1.66
N GLY A 276 4.36 3.50 -2.51
CA GLY A 276 5.81 3.62 -2.37
C GLY A 276 6.23 4.62 -1.28
N PHE A 277 5.29 5.22 -0.54
CA PHE A 277 5.57 6.19 0.50
C PHE A 277 4.73 5.93 1.76
N GLU A 278 5.26 6.31 2.93
CA GLU A 278 4.59 6.10 4.22
C GLU A 278 3.19 6.73 4.26
N SER A 279 3.05 7.92 3.67
CA SER A 279 1.78 8.63 3.64
C SER A 279 0.65 7.91 2.89
N GLY A 280 0.98 7.11 1.88
CA GLY A 280 0.00 6.32 1.12
C GLY A 280 -0.25 4.91 1.68
N CYS A 281 0.60 4.41 2.58
CA CYS A 281 0.39 3.10 3.22
C CYS A 281 -0.82 3.11 4.16
N LYS A 282 -1.76 2.18 3.96
CA LYS A 282 -2.95 1.99 4.81
C LYS A 282 -2.65 1.06 6.00
N PHE A 283 -1.76 1.48 6.89
CA PHE A 283 -1.45 0.71 8.10
C PHE A 283 -2.54 0.87 9.16
N GLY A 284 -2.90 -0.25 9.82
CA GLY A 284 -3.70 -0.24 11.04
C GLY A 284 -2.93 0.37 12.23
N PHE A 285 -3.60 0.57 13.37
CA PHE A 285 -2.99 1.20 14.55
C PHE A 285 -1.69 0.51 15.00
N TRP A 286 -1.74 -0.81 15.19
CA TRP A 286 -0.59 -1.60 15.62
C TRP A 286 0.53 -1.65 14.58
N GLU A 287 0.18 -1.77 13.30
CA GLU A 287 1.15 -1.76 12.20
C GLU A 287 1.90 -0.42 12.12
N ARG A 288 1.22 0.72 12.38
CA ARG A 288 1.88 2.04 12.43
C ARG A 288 2.87 2.14 13.59
N LEU A 289 2.54 1.58 14.75
CA LEU A 289 3.46 1.56 15.89
C LEU A 289 4.70 0.74 15.57
N ILE A 290 4.54 -0.44 14.97
CA ILE A 290 5.66 -1.27 14.50
C ILE A 290 6.48 -0.52 13.45
N TYR A 291 5.82 0.08 12.45
CA TYR A 291 6.49 0.86 11.41
C TYR A 291 7.33 2.00 11.99
N LYS A 292 6.85 2.72 13.01
CA LYS A 292 7.60 3.78 13.69
C LYS A 292 8.76 3.24 14.52
N GLY A 293 8.58 2.08 15.17
CA GLY A 293 9.58 1.46 16.04
C GLY A 293 10.75 0.80 15.31
N ILE A 294 10.54 0.33 14.07
CA ILE A 294 11.60 -0.20 13.22
C ILE A 294 12.48 0.95 12.74
N SER A 295 13.80 0.81 12.69
CA SER A 295 14.65 1.75 11.94
C SER A 295 15.36 1.03 10.80
N VAL A 296 15.55 1.75 9.70
CA VAL A 296 16.25 1.27 8.50
C VAL A 296 17.50 2.13 8.38
N THR A 297 18.68 1.50 8.34
CA THR A 297 19.97 2.20 8.21
C THR A 297 20.03 2.99 6.91
N LYS A 298 20.61 4.20 6.99
CA LYS A 298 20.76 5.11 5.83
C LYS A 298 21.84 4.65 4.86
N GLU A 299 22.69 3.70 5.27
CA GLU A 299 23.65 3.03 4.39
C GLU A 299 23.01 1.74 3.88
N VAL A 300 22.52 1.83 2.65
CA VAL A 300 22.09 0.67 1.86
C VAL A 300 23.35 -0.14 1.54
N THR A 301 23.73 -1.06 2.41
CA THR A 301 24.44 -2.28 2.00
C THR A 301 23.37 -3.34 1.78
N VAL A 302 22.97 -3.53 0.53
CA VAL A 302 22.35 -4.78 0.07
C VAL A 302 23.40 -5.89 0.24
N PRO A 303 23.03 -7.13 0.60
CA PRO A 303 23.98 -8.21 0.84
C PRO A 303 24.95 -8.33 -0.33
N SER A 304 26.24 -8.37 0.00
CA SER A 304 27.28 -8.71 -0.96
C SER A 304 26.90 -10.00 -1.69
N ILE A 305 27.06 -9.96 -3.00
CA ILE A 305 26.94 -11.10 -3.92
C ILE A 305 27.82 -12.24 -3.40
N GLN A 306 27.20 -13.24 -2.79
CA GLN A 306 27.64 -14.62 -2.74
C GLN A 306 26.42 -15.48 -2.45
N ALA A 307 26.19 -16.47 -3.31
CA ALA A 307 25.09 -17.41 -3.17
C ALA A 307 25.31 -18.34 -1.96
N GLU A 308 24.18 -18.81 -1.44
CA GLU A 308 23.98 -19.89 -0.47
C GLU A 308 24.02 -19.54 1.04
N ASN A 309 22.83 -19.70 1.63
CA ASN A 309 22.54 -20.01 3.03
C ASN A 309 22.93 -18.97 4.10
N ASP A 310 22.02 -18.02 4.35
CA ASP A 310 21.62 -17.66 5.73
C ASP A 310 20.35 -16.79 5.74
N ASP A 311 19.22 -17.37 6.17
CA ASP A 311 17.92 -16.71 6.33
C ASP A 311 17.82 -15.94 7.67
N CYS A 312 18.91 -15.32 8.10
CA CYS A 312 18.97 -14.50 9.32
C CYS A 312 19.12 -13.02 8.96
N LEU A 313 17.98 -12.33 8.84
CA LEU A 313 17.89 -10.86 8.80
C LEU A 313 18.53 -10.25 10.06
N GLN A 314 19.83 -9.93 10.01
CA GLN A 314 20.47 -9.12 11.04
C GLN A 314 20.10 -7.64 10.85
N ILE A 315 19.19 -7.15 11.69
CA ILE A 315 18.83 -5.74 11.78
C ILE A 315 19.96 -5.01 12.52
N ASN A 316 20.95 -4.51 11.77
CA ASN A 316 21.97 -3.62 12.31
C ASN A 316 21.44 -2.18 12.31
N ILE A 317 21.41 -1.54 13.47
CA ILE A 317 21.03 -0.13 13.64
C ILE A 317 22.17 0.56 14.39
N VAL A 318 22.83 1.51 13.71
CA VAL A 318 23.74 2.47 14.35
C VAL A 318 23.02 3.82 14.38
N ASP A 319 22.95 4.42 15.57
CA ASP A 319 22.31 5.72 15.77
C ASP A 319 23.23 6.87 15.31
N ARG A 320 22.63 7.93 14.77
CA ARG A 320 23.33 9.15 14.33
C ARG A 320 22.98 10.26 15.32
N ASP A 321 23.80 10.43 16.34
CA ASP A 321 24.13 11.72 16.98
C ASP A 321 25.28 11.53 18.02
N ASN A 322 26.50 11.28 17.54
CA ASN A 322 27.69 11.47 18.39
C ASN A 322 28.21 12.91 18.23
N LYS A 323 27.63 13.81 19.04
CA LYS A 323 28.36 15.01 19.46
C LYS A 323 29.53 14.53 20.33
N VAL A 324 30.72 14.70 19.79
CA VAL A 324 32.02 14.44 20.41
C VAL A 324 32.15 15.17 21.76
N ASN A 325 32.44 14.41 22.84
CA ASN A 325 33.49 14.66 23.88
C ASN A 325 33.13 14.05 25.26
N PRO A 326 34.11 13.85 26.17
CA PRO A 326 35.47 13.36 25.99
C PRO A 326 35.72 12.08 26.82
N THR A 327 36.82 11.40 26.53
CA THR A 327 37.35 10.25 27.27
C THR A 327 37.60 10.57 28.75
N ASN A 328 37.16 9.69 29.65
CA ASN A 328 37.79 9.51 30.95
C ASN A 328 38.29 8.06 31.05
N SER A 329 39.54 7.95 31.48
CA SER A 329 40.17 6.74 31.98
C SER A 329 39.41 6.25 33.20
N ASP A 330 38.74 5.12 33.08
CA ASP A 330 38.81 3.99 34.01
C ASP A 330 37.88 2.90 33.49
N GLY A 331 38.46 1.73 33.23
CA GLY A 331 37.85 0.65 32.47
C GLY A 331 36.79 -0.12 33.24
N GLU A 332 35.55 0.36 33.23
CA GLU A 332 34.35 -0.49 33.27
C GLU A 332 33.22 0.10 32.40
N PRO A 333 32.63 -0.66 31.47
CA PRO A 333 31.50 -0.17 30.68
C PRO A 333 30.22 -0.24 31.52
N LYS A 334 29.82 0.88 32.13
CA LYS A 334 28.45 1.03 32.63
C LYS A 334 27.51 1.29 31.44
N MET A 335 26.90 0.21 30.94
CA MET A 335 25.78 0.25 29.99
C MET A 335 24.65 1.11 30.59
N SER A 336 24.24 2.20 29.92
CA SER A 336 23.17 3.04 30.44
C SER A 336 21.82 2.31 30.36
N SER A 337 20.87 2.66 31.22
CA SER A 337 19.52 2.07 31.20
C SER A 337 18.81 2.27 29.84
N ILE A 338 19.14 3.36 29.12
CA ILE A 338 18.60 3.67 27.79
C ILE A 338 19.12 2.65 26.75
N ASP A 339 20.40 2.27 26.84
CA ASP A 339 21.02 1.29 25.95
C ASP A 339 20.49 -0.13 26.20
N PHE A 340 20.19 -0.47 27.46
CA PHE A 340 19.54 -1.73 27.81
C PHE A 340 18.11 -1.84 27.27
N PHE A 341 17.29 -0.79 27.42
CA PHE A 341 15.93 -0.77 26.86
C PHE A 341 15.92 -0.71 25.32
N ALA A 342 16.95 -0.15 24.70
CA ALA A 342 17.14 -0.20 23.25
C ALA A 342 17.50 -1.62 22.78
N TYR A 343 18.43 -2.28 23.47
CA TYR A 343 18.85 -3.66 23.20
C TYR A 343 17.72 -4.67 23.41
N CYS A 344 16.96 -4.57 24.51
CA CYS A 344 15.80 -5.43 24.74
C CYS A 344 14.68 -5.22 23.71
N ARG A 345 14.45 -3.98 23.25
CA ARG A 345 13.54 -3.70 22.13
C ARG A 345 14.05 -4.33 20.83
N GLN A 346 15.34 -4.21 20.53
CA GLN A 346 15.95 -4.80 19.35
C GLN A 346 15.78 -6.32 19.31
N GLN A 347 16.09 -7.01 20.40
CA GLN A 347 15.92 -8.46 20.51
C GLN A 347 14.44 -8.88 20.42
N ALA A 348 13.54 -8.13 21.05
CA ALA A 348 12.10 -8.39 20.95
C ALA A 348 11.56 -8.24 19.52
N TYR A 349 12.03 -7.24 18.75
CA TYR A 349 11.63 -7.07 17.34
C TYR A 349 12.26 -8.10 16.40
N SER A 350 13.49 -8.55 16.67
CA SER A 350 14.14 -9.62 15.91
C SER A 350 13.41 -10.96 16.11
N ILE A 351 13.04 -11.28 17.35
CA ILE A 351 12.24 -12.47 17.68
C ILE A 351 10.81 -12.37 17.13
N MET A 352 10.17 -11.19 17.21
CA MET A 352 8.87 -10.96 16.57
C MET A 352 8.93 -11.06 15.04
N GLY A 353 10.05 -10.66 14.41
CA GLY A 353 10.27 -10.79 12.97
C GLY A 353 10.36 -12.24 12.50
N LEU A 354 10.88 -13.14 13.34
CA LEU A 354 10.92 -14.58 13.11
C LEU A 354 9.55 -15.25 13.34
N MET A 355 8.78 -14.75 14.30
CA MET A 355 7.49 -15.36 14.70
C MET A 355 6.27 -14.83 13.92
N PHE A 356 6.34 -13.63 13.33
CA PHE A 356 5.19 -12.99 12.66
C PHE A 356 5.55 -12.46 11.26
N PRO A 357 5.05 -13.09 10.17
CA PRO A 357 5.25 -12.64 8.78
C PRO A 357 4.88 -11.16 8.53
N SER A 358 3.94 -10.63 9.31
CA SER A 358 3.50 -9.23 9.24
C SER A 358 4.63 -8.23 9.52
N VAL A 359 5.60 -8.54 10.39
CA VAL A 359 6.71 -7.64 10.73
C VAL A 359 7.71 -7.57 9.57
N LYS A 360 8.04 -8.72 8.94
CA LYS A 360 8.90 -8.78 7.75
C LYS A 360 8.30 -7.96 6.59
N ARG A 361 6.98 -8.00 6.42
CA ARG A 361 6.24 -7.17 5.45
C ARG A 361 6.38 -5.67 5.75
N ILE A 362 6.21 -5.25 7.01
CA ILE A 362 6.32 -3.85 7.43
C ILE A 362 7.76 -3.33 7.25
N TYR A 363 8.77 -4.13 7.59
CA TYR A 363 10.18 -3.78 7.36
C TYR A 363 10.47 -3.54 5.88
N ARG A 364 10.10 -4.48 5.00
CA ARG A 364 10.29 -4.35 3.54
C ARG A 364 9.60 -3.09 3.01
N THR A 365 8.37 -2.82 3.45
CA THR A 365 7.63 -1.60 3.07
C THR A 365 8.36 -0.34 3.54
N LYS A 366 8.92 -0.35 4.76
CA LYS A 366 9.68 0.79 5.28
C LYS A 366 10.95 1.06 4.47
N LEU A 367 11.67 0.01 4.10
CA LEU A 367 12.85 0.11 3.25
C LEU A 367 12.48 0.72 1.88
N MET A 368 11.43 0.20 1.23
CA MET A 368 10.93 0.74 -0.05
C MET A 368 10.55 2.22 0.06
N ASN A 369 9.87 2.61 1.12
CA ASN A 369 9.46 4.00 1.35
C ASN A 369 10.65 4.96 1.48
N GLU A 370 11.70 4.53 2.19
CA GLU A 370 12.92 5.34 2.33
C GLU A 370 13.70 5.41 1.02
N GLN A 371 13.79 4.31 0.26
CA GLN A 371 14.41 4.30 -1.07
C GLN A 371 13.68 5.23 -2.04
N ALA A 372 12.34 5.15 -2.12
CA ALA A 372 11.52 6.03 -2.93
C ALA A 372 11.70 7.50 -2.56
N ARG A 373 11.77 7.82 -1.26
CA ARG A 373 12.07 9.18 -0.79
C ARG A 373 13.45 9.65 -1.22
N GLN A 374 14.47 8.79 -1.17
CA GLN A 374 15.82 9.13 -1.63
C GLN A 374 15.86 9.38 -3.14
N LEU A 375 15.11 8.61 -3.94
CA LEU A 375 14.96 8.84 -5.37
C LEU A 375 14.40 10.23 -5.67
N VAL A 376 13.35 10.65 -4.96
CA VAL A 376 12.77 12.00 -5.11
C VAL A 376 13.81 13.09 -4.80
N LYS A 377 14.51 12.97 -3.66
CA LYS A 377 15.56 13.94 -3.28
C LYS A 377 16.64 14.03 -4.36
N SER A 378 17.04 12.89 -4.87
CA SER A 378 18.05 12.77 -5.91
C SER A 378 17.63 13.45 -7.22
N MET A 379 16.36 13.31 -7.62
CA MET A 379 15.81 13.98 -8.80
C MET A 379 15.64 15.49 -8.64
N CYS A 380 15.42 15.98 -7.41
CA CYS A 380 15.32 17.42 -7.14
C CYS A 380 16.68 18.10 -6.92
N ALA A 381 17.72 17.35 -6.56
CA ALA A 381 19.03 17.88 -6.23
C ALA A 381 19.85 18.30 -7.48
N GLY A 382 20.75 19.27 -7.27
CA GLY A 382 21.73 19.71 -8.27
C GLY A 382 21.17 20.57 -9.41
N VAL A 383 19.96 21.13 -9.24
CA VAL A 383 19.32 22.02 -10.22
C VAL A 383 19.03 23.37 -9.55
N VAL A 384 19.37 24.46 -10.23
CA VAL A 384 18.93 25.80 -9.84
C VAL A 384 17.57 26.02 -10.48
N TRP A 385 16.53 26.14 -9.67
CA TRP A 385 15.16 26.19 -10.16
C TRP A 385 14.72 27.62 -10.46
N THR A 386 14.58 27.96 -11.74
CA THR A 386 13.83 29.14 -12.16
C THR A 386 12.32 28.83 -12.26
N PHE A 387 11.47 29.86 -12.31
CA PHE A 387 10.03 29.66 -12.42
C PHE A 387 9.60 28.83 -13.65
N PRO A 388 10.09 29.11 -14.88
CA PRO A 388 9.73 28.32 -16.06
C PRO A 388 10.15 26.86 -15.96
N GLU A 389 11.37 26.59 -15.49
CA GLU A 389 11.91 25.23 -15.33
C GLU A 389 11.15 24.44 -14.26
N ALA A 390 10.89 25.07 -13.11
CA ALA A 390 10.11 24.47 -12.04
C ALA A 390 8.66 24.21 -12.47
N SER A 391 8.05 25.16 -13.20
CA SER A 391 6.70 25.01 -13.75
C SER A 391 6.63 23.88 -14.78
N TYR A 392 7.66 23.68 -15.59
CA TYR A 392 7.71 22.57 -16.54
C TYR A 392 7.91 21.22 -15.83
N THR A 393 8.86 21.12 -14.88
CA THR A 393 9.27 19.83 -14.30
C THR A 393 8.52 19.43 -13.04
N LEU A 394 8.23 20.37 -12.12
CA LEU A 394 7.74 20.08 -10.78
C LEU A 394 6.22 20.23 -10.63
N LYS A 395 5.57 21.05 -11.48
CA LYS A 395 4.13 21.31 -11.46
C LYS A 395 3.29 20.05 -11.43
N LEU A 396 3.46 19.17 -12.42
CA LEU A 396 2.65 17.97 -12.55
C LEU A 396 2.91 16.97 -11.40
N PRO A 397 4.17 16.63 -11.04
CA PRO A 397 4.45 15.74 -9.92
C PRO A 397 3.92 16.25 -8.58
N VAL A 398 4.07 17.54 -8.26
CA VAL A 398 3.66 18.07 -6.96
C VAL A 398 2.14 18.10 -6.79
N LEU A 399 1.40 18.48 -7.85
CA LEU A 399 -0.06 18.50 -7.83
C LEU A 399 -0.63 17.08 -7.77
N LYS A 400 -0.05 16.13 -8.52
CA LYS A 400 -0.46 14.72 -8.46
C LYS A 400 -0.15 14.09 -7.10
N ALA A 401 1.01 14.38 -6.52
CA ALA A 401 1.36 13.93 -5.17
C ALA A 401 0.39 14.51 -4.13
N ALA A 402 0.02 15.78 -4.26
CA ALA A 402 -0.96 16.42 -3.38
C ALA A 402 -2.35 15.77 -3.47
N SER A 403 -2.82 15.45 -4.68
CA SER A 403 -4.12 14.80 -4.89
C SER A 403 -4.16 13.36 -4.36
N LEU A 404 -3.05 12.64 -4.46
CA LEU A 404 -2.90 11.27 -3.96
C LEU A 404 -2.51 11.18 -2.48
N GLY A 405 -2.13 12.29 -1.86
CA GLY A 405 -1.78 12.37 -0.44
C GLY A 405 -0.33 12.00 -0.12
N ILE A 406 0.58 12.07 -1.11
CA ILE A 406 1.99 11.72 -0.97
C ILE A 406 2.76 12.90 -0.36
N GLN A 407 2.74 13.01 0.97
CA GLN A 407 3.35 14.16 1.68
C GLN A 407 4.86 14.26 1.45
N GLU A 408 5.56 13.13 1.26
CA GLU A 408 7.01 13.09 1.16
C GLU A 408 7.48 13.78 -0.12
N ILE A 409 6.82 13.53 -1.26
CA ILE A 409 7.12 14.22 -2.51
C ILE A 409 6.83 15.71 -2.39
N VAL A 410 5.66 16.07 -1.86
CA VAL A 410 5.28 17.48 -1.67
C VAL A 410 6.30 18.19 -0.77
N GLN A 411 6.75 17.54 0.31
CA GLN A 411 7.73 18.09 1.22
C GLN A 411 9.09 18.32 0.56
N GLU A 412 9.61 17.33 -0.17
CA GLU A 412 10.92 17.47 -0.82
C GLU A 412 10.90 18.52 -1.95
N ILE A 413 9.80 18.61 -2.71
CA ILE A 413 9.64 19.66 -3.74
C ILE A 413 9.55 21.05 -3.10
N LEU A 414 8.75 21.23 -2.05
CA LEU A 414 8.60 22.53 -1.38
C LEU A 414 9.88 23.01 -0.68
N LYS A 415 10.73 22.09 -0.21
CA LYS A 415 12.05 22.43 0.34
C LYS A 415 12.96 23.06 -0.71
N VAL A 416 12.91 22.54 -1.93
CA VAL A 416 13.79 22.96 -3.03
C VAL A 416 13.20 24.17 -3.77
N TYR A 417 11.88 24.23 -3.96
CA TYR A 417 11.20 25.32 -4.63
C TYR A 417 9.86 25.66 -3.96
N LYS A 418 9.90 26.60 -3.01
CA LYS A 418 8.73 27.01 -2.20
C LYS A 418 7.58 27.59 -3.04
N ALA A 419 7.89 28.28 -4.14
CA ALA A 419 6.89 28.89 -5.02
C ALA A 419 6.04 27.86 -5.81
N SER A 420 6.33 26.55 -5.68
CA SER A 420 5.50 25.48 -6.25
C SER A 420 4.07 25.45 -5.69
N THR A 421 3.79 26.10 -4.56
CA THR A 421 2.41 26.29 -4.08
C THR A 421 1.55 27.16 -4.98
N MET A 422 2.16 27.97 -5.83
CA MET A 422 1.47 28.82 -6.80
C MET A 422 1.15 28.08 -8.11
N PHE A 423 1.45 26.79 -8.19
CA PHE A 423 1.08 25.99 -9.34
C PHE A 423 -0.39 25.59 -9.28
N TYR A 424 -1.03 25.59 -10.44
CA TYR A 424 -2.44 25.25 -10.63
C TYR A 424 -2.58 24.12 -11.64
N ASP A 425 -3.45 23.15 -11.37
CA ASP A 425 -3.80 22.12 -12.35
C ASP A 425 -4.64 22.70 -13.51
N ASP A 426 -5.06 21.84 -14.44
CA ASP A 426 -5.86 22.27 -15.61
C ASP A 426 -7.27 22.74 -15.23
N ASN A 427 -7.73 22.45 -14.02
CA ASN A 427 -8.99 22.92 -13.45
C ASN A 427 -8.80 24.15 -12.53
N ASN A 428 -7.62 24.78 -12.54
CA ASN A 428 -7.23 25.88 -11.67
C ASN A 428 -7.21 25.55 -10.16
N TYR A 429 -6.99 24.29 -9.79
CA TYR A 429 -6.75 23.89 -8.39
C TYR A 429 -5.28 23.95 -8.03
N ASN A 430 -4.95 24.63 -6.94
CA ASN A 430 -3.62 24.59 -6.35
C ASN A 430 -3.41 23.38 -5.41
N ILE A 431 -2.17 23.18 -4.96
CA ILE A 431 -1.79 22.09 -4.02
C ILE A 431 -2.71 22.03 -2.79
N PHE A 432 -3.11 23.19 -2.27
CA PHE A 432 -3.89 23.29 -1.05
C PHE A 432 -5.35 22.89 -1.29
N GLN A 433 -5.96 23.37 -2.38
CA GLN A 433 -7.30 22.99 -2.82
C GLN A 433 -7.38 21.51 -3.18
N LEU A 434 -6.38 20.95 -3.87
CA LEU A 434 -6.31 19.52 -4.17
C LEU A 434 -6.24 18.67 -2.89
N ALA A 435 -5.51 19.13 -1.87
CA ALA A 435 -5.48 18.47 -0.58
C ALA A 435 -6.85 18.53 0.13
N VAL A 436 -7.60 19.63 0.01
CA VAL A 436 -8.96 19.77 0.56
C VAL A 436 -9.96 18.87 -0.17
N LEU A 437 -9.98 18.96 -1.49
CA LEU A 437 -10.86 18.20 -2.37
C LEU A 437 -10.72 16.68 -2.16
N HIS A 438 -9.49 16.18 -2.09
CA HIS A 438 -9.22 14.74 -1.94
C HIS A 438 -9.04 14.28 -0.49
N ARG A 439 -9.32 15.14 0.50
CA ARG A 439 -9.18 14.82 1.92
C ARG A 439 -7.76 14.33 2.27
N ARG A 440 -6.72 15.06 1.87
CA ARG A 440 -5.32 14.70 2.12
C ARG A 440 -4.75 15.48 3.29
N GLU A 441 -5.16 15.09 4.48
CA GLU A 441 -4.83 15.77 5.74
C GLU A 441 -3.32 15.97 5.97
N LYS A 442 -2.50 14.95 5.73
CA LYS A 442 -1.04 15.05 5.90
C LYS A 442 -0.43 16.14 5.02
N VAL A 443 -0.91 16.24 3.77
CA VAL A 443 -0.48 17.28 2.82
C VAL A 443 -1.01 18.65 3.24
N PHE A 444 -2.27 18.74 3.65
CA PHE A 444 -2.87 19.96 4.19
C PHE A 444 -2.08 20.51 5.37
N ASN A 445 -1.81 19.68 6.38
CA ASN A 445 -1.04 20.02 7.58
C ASN A 445 0.41 20.44 7.23
N LEU A 446 1.04 19.77 6.25
CA LEU A 446 2.39 20.09 5.79
C LEU A 446 2.45 21.49 5.17
N VAL A 447 1.55 21.78 4.22
CA VAL A 447 1.48 23.08 3.54
C VAL A 447 1.11 24.19 4.53
N TYR A 448 0.20 23.90 5.47
CA TYR A 448 -0.19 24.81 6.55
C TYR A 448 1.02 25.25 7.39
N LYS A 449 1.79 24.28 7.91
CA LYS A 449 2.97 24.56 8.76
C LYS A 449 4.07 25.37 8.06
N MET A 450 4.14 25.35 6.73
CA MET A 450 5.19 26.05 5.99
C MET A 450 4.99 27.58 5.92
N GLY A 451 3.86 28.14 6.42
CA GLY A 451 3.74 29.58 6.66
C GLY A 451 3.60 30.47 5.41
N LEU A 452 3.15 29.95 4.28
CA LEU A 452 3.14 30.65 2.98
C LEU A 452 1.88 31.53 2.81
N SER A 453 2.02 32.87 2.81
CA SER A 453 0.96 33.91 2.60
C SER A 453 -0.46 33.38 2.35
N GLN A 454 -1.04 32.85 3.43
CA GLN A 454 -1.99 31.73 3.43
C GLN A 454 -3.41 32.12 3.00
N LYS A 455 -3.76 33.40 3.11
CA LYS A 455 -5.11 33.92 2.84
C LYS A 455 -5.38 34.15 1.34
N TRP A 456 -4.36 34.51 0.57
CA TRP A 456 -4.49 34.84 -0.86
C TRP A 456 -4.60 33.60 -1.75
N VAL A 457 -3.95 32.50 -1.37
CA VAL A 457 -3.99 31.23 -2.11
C VAL A 457 -5.32 30.50 -1.89
N ALA A 458 -5.95 30.70 -0.73
CA ALA A 458 -7.27 30.16 -0.41
C ALA A 458 -8.42 30.96 -1.04
N SER A 459 -8.19 32.23 -1.38
CA SER A 459 -9.21 33.15 -1.90
C SER A 459 -9.34 33.13 -3.42
N TYR A 460 -8.53 32.34 -4.15
CA TYR A 460 -8.68 32.23 -5.59
C TYR A 460 -9.90 31.37 -5.92
N PRO A 461 -10.88 31.89 -6.70
CA PRO A 461 -12.09 31.16 -7.03
C PRO A 461 -11.73 29.92 -7.88
N CYS A 462 -12.28 28.78 -7.51
CA CYS A 462 -12.13 27.54 -8.25
C CYS A 462 -13.07 27.53 -9.48
N LYS A 463 -13.05 26.40 -10.20
CA LYS A 463 -14.14 26.05 -11.11
C LYS A 463 -15.50 26.21 -10.41
N ASP A 464 -16.50 26.68 -11.15
CA ASP A 464 -17.87 26.92 -10.66
C ASP A 464 -17.99 27.98 -9.55
N ASN A 465 -17.02 28.90 -9.47
CA ASN A 465 -16.94 29.95 -8.44
C ASN A 465 -16.99 29.40 -7.01
N GLU A 466 -16.53 28.16 -6.84
CA GLU A 466 -16.42 27.54 -5.53
C GLU A 466 -15.16 28.01 -4.84
N ASN A 467 -15.27 28.41 -3.58
CA ASN A 467 -14.11 28.60 -2.74
C ASN A 467 -13.69 27.26 -2.09
N ILE A 468 -12.57 27.27 -1.39
CA ILE A 468 -12.03 26.06 -0.76
C ILE A 468 -12.98 25.43 0.28
N LEU A 469 -13.85 26.22 0.91
CA LEU A 469 -14.79 25.71 1.89
C LEU A 469 -15.95 24.94 1.23
N HIS A 470 -16.37 25.34 0.02
CA HIS A 470 -17.29 24.53 -0.79
C HIS A 470 -16.66 23.17 -1.13
N LEU A 471 -15.37 23.13 -1.48
CA LEU A 471 -14.66 21.86 -1.73
C LEU A 471 -14.57 20.97 -0.48
N ALA A 472 -14.42 21.58 0.71
CA ALA A 472 -14.51 20.87 1.98
C ALA A 472 -15.94 20.39 2.29
N GLY A 473 -16.95 21.07 1.74
CA GLY A 473 -18.37 20.75 1.85
C GLY A 473 -18.83 19.53 1.05
N ARG A 474 -18.18 19.24 -0.09
CA ARG A 474 -18.55 18.10 -0.96
C ARG A 474 -18.29 16.77 -0.29
N CYS A 475 -19.22 15.81 -0.33
CA CYS A 475 -19.01 14.51 0.31
C CYS A 475 -18.00 13.66 -0.49
N ALA A 476 -16.92 13.23 0.15
CA ALA A 476 -15.95 12.33 -0.48
C ALA A 476 -16.44 10.87 -0.39
N SER A 477 -16.31 10.12 -1.50
CA SER A 477 -16.67 8.70 -1.53
C SER A 477 -15.98 7.93 -0.39
N SER A 478 -16.79 7.24 0.42
CA SER A 478 -16.46 6.55 1.68
C SER A 478 -14.97 6.24 1.86
N ARG A 479 -14.32 7.01 2.75
CA ARG A 479 -13.15 6.50 3.46
C ARG A 479 -13.61 5.28 4.23
N HIS A 480 -12.85 4.19 4.16
CA HIS A 480 -13.11 2.96 4.90
C HIS A 480 -12.87 3.20 6.41
N ILE A 481 -13.69 4.06 7.01
CA ILE A 481 -13.76 4.33 8.44
C ILE A 481 -14.88 3.44 8.96
N ASN A 482 -14.63 2.74 10.06
CA ASN A 482 -15.61 1.86 10.67
C ASN A 482 -16.75 2.69 11.25
N GLY A 483 -17.91 2.65 10.59
CA GLY A 483 -19.16 3.28 11.05
C GLY A 483 -19.43 4.65 10.44
N ALA A 484 -20.63 4.82 9.88
CA ALA A 484 -21.10 6.06 9.26
C ALA A 484 -21.04 7.27 10.22
N ALA A 485 -21.27 7.06 11.52
CA ALA A 485 -21.20 8.13 12.51
C ALA A 485 -19.77 8.67 12.74
N VAL A 486 -18.76 7.79 12.71
CA VAL A 486 -17.36 8.18 12.85
C VAL A 486 -16.89 8.88 11.58
N GLN A 487 -17.36 8.43 10.41
CA GLN A 487 -17.13 9.14 9.14
C GLN A 487 -17.74 10.55 9.17
N MET A 488 -18.99 10.68 9.63
CA MET A 488 -19.66 11.98 9.76
C MET A 488 -18.93 12.92 10.73
N GLN A 489 -18.51 12.40 11.89
CA GLN A 489 -17.69 13.15 12.84
C GLN A 489 -16.42 13.69 12.17
N TRP A 490 -15.73 12.86 11.39
CA TRP A 490 -14.50 13.25 10.71
C TRP A 490 -14.73 14.31 9.63
N GLU A 491 -15.76 14.17 8.78
CA GLU A 491 -16.07 15.16 7.73
C GLU A 491 -16.42 16.52 8.35
N MET A 492 -17.17 16.53 9.46
CA MET A 492 -17.49 17.77 10.16
C MET A 492 -16.24 18.41 10.80
N GLN A 493 -15.36 17.61 11.41
CA GLN A 493 -14.07 18.10 11.92
C GLN A 493 -13.19 18.68 10.81
N TRP A 494 -13.17 18.03 9.64
CA TRP A 494 -12.46 18.51 8.46
C TRP A 494 -13.01 19.84 7.98
N PHE A 495 -14.32 19.96 7.83
CA PHE A 495 -14.98 21.20 7.43
C PHE A 495 -14.64 22.34 8.39
N THR A 496 -14.81 22.12 9.70
CA THR A 496 -14.47 23.13 10.72
C THR A 496 -12.98 23.49 10.75
N ALA A 497 -12.08 22.55 10.42
CA ALA A 497 -10.65 22.84 10.34
C ALA A 497 -10.31 23.74 9.15
N VAL A 498 -10.93 23.50 7.99
CA VAL A 498 -10.78 24.37 6.81
C VAL A 498 -11.47 25.71 7.03
N GLU A 499 -12.62 25.74 7.70
CA GLU A 499 -13.37 26.95 8.05
C GLU A 499 -12.53 27.93 8.89
N LYS A 500 -11.82 27.44 9.90
CA LYS A 500 -10.91 28.27 10.73
C LYS A 500 -9.74 28.86 9.95
N PHE A 501 -9.38 28.26 8.81
CA PHE A 501 -8.25 28.68 8.00
C PHE A 501 -8.61 29.80 7.03
N VAL A 502 -9.85 29.83 6.55
CA VAL A 502 -10.30 30.78 5.53
C VAL A 502 -10.67 32.14 6.11
N HIS A 503 -10.66 33.17 5.26
CA HIS A 503 -11.15 34.49 5.65
C HIS A 503 -12.68 34.44 5.86
N PRO A 504 -13.25 35.15 6.85
CA PRO A 504 -14.68 35.11 7.15
C PRO A 504 -15.61 35.37 5.95
N LEU A 505 -15.17 36.20 5.00
CA LEU A 505 -15.91 36.48 3.76
C LEU A 505 -16.23 35.21 2.94
N LEU A 506 -15.35 34.20 2.96
CA LEU A 506 -15.55 32.95 2.20
C LEU A 506 -16.69 32.08 2.76
N LEU A 507 -17.14 32.31 4.01
CA LEU A 507 -18.26 31.57 4.58
C LEU A 507 -19.61 32.00 3.98
N GLU A 508 -19.70 33.26 3.53
CA GLU A 508 -20.94 33.85 3.01
C GLU A 508 -20.99 33.87 1.48
N GLU A 509 -19.87 33.61 0.83
CA GLU A 509 -19.79 33.50 -0.63
C GLU A 509 -20.69 32.37 -1.13
N ARG A 510 -21.36 32.64 -2.25
CA ARG A 510 -22.23 31.67 -2.90
C ARG A 510 -21.60 31.16 -4.19
N ASN A 511 -21.66 29.85 -4.40
CA ASN A 511 -21.24 29.22 -5.65
C ASN A 511 -22.24 29.54 -6.79
N THR A 512 -22.01 28.97 -7.98
CA THR A 512 -22.90 29.10 -9.15
C THR A 512 -24.34 28.64 -8.88
N GLU A 513 -24.55 27.67 -7.98
CA GLU A 513 -25.87 27.20 -7.54
C GLU A 513 -26.52 28.12 -6.49
N LYS A 514 -25.89 29.25 -6.18
CA LYS A 514 -26.30 30.20 -5.13
C LYS A 514 -26.30 29.59 -3.72
N LYS A 515 -25.55 28.52 -3.48
CA LYS A 515 -25.43 27.91 -2.15
C LYS A 515 -24.18 28.41 -1.45
N THR A 516 -24.26 28.56 -0.13
CA THR A 516 -23.11 28.79 0.75
C THR A 516 -22.35 27.47 1.00
N PRO A 517 -21.09 27.52 1.47
CA PRO A 517 -20.34 26.31 1.81
C PRO A 517 -21.05 25.41 2.83
N ARG A 518 -21.75 26.02 3.79
CA ARG A 518 -22.51 25.30 4.83
C ARG A 518 -23.72 24.59 4.24
N GLU A 519 -24.49 25.27 3.38
CA GLU A 519 -25.62 24.66 2.66
C GLU A 519 -25.17 23.48 1.78
N VAL A 520 -24.02 23.60 1.10
CA VAL A 520 -23.44 22.47 0.34
C VAL A 520 -23.08 21.30 1.24
N PHE A 521 -22.45 21.55 2.40
CA PHE A 521 -22.10 20.50 3.36
C PHE A 521 -23.35 19.75 3.86
N ASP A 522 -24.39 20.49 4.24
CA ASP A 522 -25.62 19.92 4.79
C ASP A 522 -26.37 19.07 3.74
N ASP A 523 -26.43 19.55 2.49
CA ASP A 523 -27.05 18.82 1.37
C ASP A 523 -26.32 17.51 1.04
N GLU A 524 -24.99 17.58 0.91
CA GLU A 524 -24.13 16.46 0.51
C GLU A 524 -24.02 15.38 1.61
N HIS A 525 -24.05 15.76 2.89
CA HIS A 525 -23.88 14.84 4.01
C HIS A 525 -25.19 14.33 4.61
N LYS A 526 -26.35 14.75 4.11
CA LYS A 526 -27.68 14.35 4.61
C LYS A 526 -27.89 12.84 4.70
N ASN A 527 -27.39 12.07 3.73
CA ASN A 527 -27.48 10.62 3.75
C ASN A 527 -26.55 10.01 4.81
N LEU A 528 -25.34 10.55 4.93
CA LEU A 528 -24.36 10.09 5.92
C LEU A 528 -24.83 10.36 7.36
N VAL A 529 -25.50 11.49 7.60
CA VAL A 529 -26.15 11.79 8.88
C VAL A 529 -27.19 10.74 9.24
N LYS A 530 -28.09 10.39 8.30
CA LYS A 530 -29.11 9.35 8.52
C LYS A 530 -28.50 7.97 8.81
N GLU A 531 -27.46 7.60 8.07
CA GLU A 531 -26.74 6.34 8.28
C GLU A 531 -26.00 6.33 9.63
N GLY A 532 -25.35 7.44 9.99
CA GLY A 532 -24.67 7.62 11.27
C GLY A 532 -25.64 7.59 12.45
N GLU A 533 -26.78 8.25 12.32
CA GLU A 533 -27.88 8.26 13.27
C GLU A 533 -28.41 6.84 13.52
N LYS A 534 -28.69 6.09 12.44
CA LYS A 534 -29.09 4.68 12.52
C LYS A 534 -28.01 3.84 13.20
N TRP A 535 -26.76 3.95 12.78
CA TRP A 535 -25.64 3.20 13.35
C TRP A 535 -25.47 3.46 14.85
N MET A 536 -25.57 4.71 15.30
CA MET A 536 -25.47 5.05 16.72
C MET A 536 -26.64 4.50 17.53
N ARG A 537 -27.87 4.55 17.00
CA ARG A 537 -29.04 3.95 17.66
C ARG A 537 -28.95 2.45 17.77
N ASP A 538 -28.58 1.76 16.69
CA ASP A 538 -28.43 0.30 16.69
C ASP A 538 -27.32 -0.12 17.66
N THR A 539 -26.23 0.63 17.71
CA THR A 539 -25.14 0.40 18.68
C THR A 539 -25.61 0.63 20.12
N ALA A 540 -26.21 1.79 20.39
CA ALA A 540 -26.71 2.15 21.73
C ALA A 540 -27.75 1.14 22.23
N THR A 541 -28.74 0.77 21.40
CA THR A 541 -29.75 -0.24 21.78
C THR A 541 -29.13 -1.59 22.09
N SER A 542 -28.16 -2.05 21.29
CA SER A 542 -27.45 -3.31 21.56
C SER A 542 -26.70 -3.29 22.91
N CYS A 543 -26.02 -2.19 23.23
CA CYS A 543 -25.32 -2.03 24.50
C CYS A 543 -26.28 -1.90 25.69
N MET A 544 -27.41 -1.21 25.52
CA MET A 544 -28.44 -1.09 26.55
C MET A 544 -29.03 -2.44 26.95
N VAL A 545 -29.18 -3.38 26.00
CA VAL A 545 -29.63 -4.75 26.31
C VAL A 545 -28.59 -5.45 27.19
N VAL A 546 -27.31 -5.31 26.90
CA VAL A 546 -26.22 -5.86 27.73
C VAL A 546 -26.22 -5.22 29.13
N ASP A 547 -26.35 -3.89 29.22
CA ASP A 547 -26.46 -3.19 30.50
C ASP A 547 -27.65 -3.68 31.33
N ALA A 548 -28.83 -3.81 30.72
CA ALA A 548 -30.03 -4.31 31.40
C ALA A 548 -29.84 -5.74 31.93
N LEU A 549 -29.15 -6.62 31.18
CA LEU A 549 -28.82 -7.97 31.62
C LEU A 549 -27.85 -7.96 32.80
N ILE A 550 -26.82 -7.12 32.77
CA ILE A 550 -25.86 -7.00 33.89
C ILE A 550 -26.58 -6.49 35.15
N ILE A 551 -27.39 -5.44 35.02
CA ILE A 551 -28.19 -4.90 36.13
C ILE A 551 -29.08 -6.00 36.73
N ALA A 552 -29.79 -6.78 35.90
CA ALA A 552 -30.65 -7.86 36.37
C ALA A 552 -29.86 -8.98 37.07
N MET A 553 -28.73 -9.40 36.50
CA MET A 553 -27.87 -10.44 37.08
C MET A 553 -27.28 -10.02 38.43
N VAL A 554 -26.74 -8.80 38.51
CA VAL A 554 -26.15 -8.27 39.74
C VAL A 554 -27.23 -8.04 40.80
N PHE A 555 -28.41 -7.55 40.41
CA PHE A 555 -29.53 -7.39 41.34
C PHE A 555 -30.00 -8.73 41.92
N ALA A 556 -30.07 -9.78 41.09
CA ALA A 556 -30.36 -11.14 41.55
C ALA A 556 -29.28 -11.66 42.52
N ALA A 557 -28.00 -11.40 42.25
CA ALA A 557 -26.89 -11.80 43.13
C ALA A 557 -26.93 -11.09 44.50
N ILE A 558 -27.32 -9.82 44.53
CA ILE A 558 -27.50 -9.05 45.77
C ILE A 558 -28.66 -9.59 46.62
N ILE A 559 -29.72 -10.12 46.02
CA ILE A 559 -30.84 -10.72 46.77
C ILE A 559 -30.52 -12.16 47.19
N ALA A 560 -29.84 -12.91 46.33
CA ALA A 560 -29.46 -14.30 46.55
C ALA A 560 -28.06 -14.43 47.16
N VAL A 561 -27.75 -13.62 48.19
CA VAL A 561 -26.43 -13.60 48.81
C VAL A 561 -26.04 -15.00 49.32
N PRO A 562 -24.83 -15.51 49.01
CA PRO A 562 -24.38 -16.81 49.49
C PRO A 562 -24.41 -16.90 51.01
N GLY A 563 -25.17 -17.87 51.53
CA GLY A 563 -25.21 -18.24 52.95
C GLY A 563 -26.17 -17.40 53.80
N ASN A 564 -27.47 -17.43 53.54
CA ASN A 564 -28.44 -16.72 54.37
C ASN A 564 -28.78 -17.52 55.65
N ASN A 565 -28.56 -16.94 56.83
CA ASN A 565 -29.11 -17.45 58.10
C ASN A 565 -30.61 -17.10 58.22
N GLU A 566 -31.35 -17.77 59.12
CA GLU A 566 -32.77 -17.48 59.42
C GLU A 566 -33.04 -16.00 59.79
N LYS A 567 -31.99 -15.23 60.13
CA LYS A 567 -32.03 -13.79 60.45
C LYS A 567 -31.63 -12.85 59.29
N GLY A 568 -31.33 -13.35 58.09
CA GLY A 568 -30.91 -12.48 56.97
C GLY A 568 -29.40 -12.19 56.91
N ILE A 569 -28.58 -12.79 57.78
CA ILE A 569 -27.14 -12.47 57.89
C ILE A 569 -26.32 -13.43 57.02
N PRO A 570 -25.45 -12.93 56.10
CA PRO A 570 -24.58 -13.76 55.27
C PRO A 570 -23.54 -14.55 56.09
N ASN A 571 -23.41 -15.85 55.82
CA ASN A 571 -22.52 -16.78 56.52
C ASN A 571 -21.04 -16.48 56.26
N PHE A 572 -20.73 -15.99 55.06
CA PHE A 572 -19.37 -15.71 54.64
C PHE A 572 -18.93 -14.27 54.94
N ARG A 573 -19.67 -13.52 55.75
CA ARG A 573 -19.42 -12.07 56.03
C ARG A 573 -18.02 -11.74 56.56
N HIS A 574 -17.31 -12.74 57.09
CA HIS A 574 -15.97 -12.59 57.67
C HIS A 574 -14.85 -13.00 56.70
N GLU A 575 -15.19 -13.55 55.52
CA GLU A 575 -14.22 -13.88 54.48
C GLU A 575 -13.91 -12.64 53.64
N THR A 576 -12.63 -12.42 53.36
CA THR A 576 -12.16 -11.32 52.49
C THR A 576 -12.75 -11.40 51.08
N LEU A 577 -13.01 -12.62 50.57
CA LEU A 577 -13.66 -12.83 49.27
C LEU A 577 -15.10 -12.33 49.23
N PHE A 578 -15.82 -12.36 50.36
CA PHE A 578 -17.18 -11.85 50.43
C PHE A 578 -17.21 -10.32 50.37
N GLU A 579 -16.25 -9.64 51.00
CA GLU A 579 -16.11 -8.19 50.90
C GLU A 579 -15.80 -7.76 49.46
N VAL A 580 -14.87 -8.46 48.78
CA VAL A 580 -14.56 -8.24 47.36
C VAL A 580 -15.78 -8.47 46.48
N PHE A 581 -16.57 -9.52 46.73
CA PHE A 581 -17.81 -9.81 46.03
C PHE A 581 -18.80 -8.65 46.11
N VAL A 582 -19.12 -8.16 47.32
CA VAL A 582 -20.10 -7.08 47.52
C VAL A 582 -19.64 -5.77 46.87
N ILE A 583 -18.36 -5.41 46.99
CA ILE A 583 -17.81 -4.20 46.38
C ILE A 583 -17.85 -4.30 44.85
N ALA A 584 -17.45 -5.44 44.28
CA ALA A 584 -17.44 -5.66 42.85
C ALA A 584 -18.86 -5.66 42.24
N ASP A 585 -19.84 -6.27 42.92
CA ASP A 585 -21.24 -6.23 42.50
C ASP A 585 -21.81 -4.81 42.55
N ALA A 586 -21.57 -4.06 43.63
CA ALA A 586 -22.00 -2.67 43.70
C ALA A 586 -21.38 -1.82 42.57
N ALA A 587 -20.08 -1.99 42.31
CA ALA A 587 -19.39 -1.31 41.23
C ALA A 587 -19.97 -1.67 39.84
N ALA A 588 -20.31 -2.93 39.61
CA ALA A 588 -20.96 -3.38 38.38
C ALA A 588 -22.35 -2.72 38.21
N LEU A 589 -23.18 -2.74 39.25
CA LEU A 589 -24.54 -2.18 39.20
C LEU A 589 -24.54 -0.68 38.87
N PHE A 590 -23.73 0.10 39.60
CA PHE A 590 -23.70 1.55 39.40
C PHE A 590 -23.07 1.95 38.06
N SER A 591 -22.01 1.25 37.64
CA SER A 591 -21.36 1.54 36.34
C SER A 591 -22.25 1.15 35.16
N SER A 592 -22.94 0.00 35.21
CA SER A 592 -23.92 -0.37 34.19
C SER A 592 -25.13 0.57 34.16
N SER A 593 -25.61 1.01 35.32
CA SER A 593 -26.69 2.01 35.38
C SER A 593 -26.28 3.35 34.76
N ALA A 594 -25.04 3.80 35.00
CA ALA A 594 -24.50 5.00 34.37
C ALA A 594 -24.35 4.84 32.85
N SER A 595 -23.87 3.69 32.40
CA SER A 595 -23.76 3.31 30.98
C SER A 595 -25.11 3.35 30.27
N LEU A 596 -26.14 2.75 30.89
CA LEU A 596 -27.51 2.74 30.38
C LEU A 596 -28.06 4.17 30.16
N LEU A 597 -27.84 5.07 31.13
CA LEU A 597 -28.27 6.47 31.02
C LEU A 597 -27.55 7.21 29.88
N LEU A 598 -26.26 6.91 29.65
CA LEU A 598 -25.49 7.49 28.55
C LEU A 598 -26.00 7.00 27.19
N PHE A 599 -26.39 5.73 27.06
CA PHE A 599 -26.99 5.21 25.84
C PHE A 599 -28.41 5.75 25.60
N VAL A 600 -29.22 5.92 26.64
CA VAL A 600 -30.53 6.61 26.52
C VAL A 600 -30.36 8.06 26.05
N ARG A 601 -29.32 8.75 26.53
CA ARG A 601 -28.97 10.09 26.06
C ARG A 601 -28.64 10.10 24.55
N ILE A 602 -28.02 9.04 24.02
CA ILE A 602 -27.77 8.90 22.58
C ILE A 602 -29.11 8.72 21.84
N LEU A 603 -30.00 7.84 22.31
CA LEU A 603 -31.30 7.61 21.66
C LEU A 603 -32.20 8.85 21.63
N THR A 604 -32.07 9.75 22.61
CA THR A 604 -32.90 10.96 22.76
C THR A 604 -32.26 12.22 22.15
N SER A 605 -31.07 12.11 21.55
CA SER A 605 -30.38 13.22 20.91
C SER A 605 -31.07 13.68 19.62
N ARG A 606 -30.80 14.92 19.20
CA ARG A 606 -31.36 15.52 17.97
C ARG A 606 -30.60 15.13 16.70
N TYR A 607 -29.35 14.64 16.84
CA TYR A 607 -28.49 14.22 15.74
C TYR A 607 -28.26 15.29 14.65
N ALA A 608 -28.07 16.54 15.06
CA ALA A 608 -27.57 17.57 14.16
C ALA A 608 -26.10 17.27 13.77
N GLU A 609 -25.62 17.79 12.62
CA GLU A 609 -24.27 17.57 12.12
C GLU A 609 -23.19 17.95 13.16
N GLU A 610 -23.42 19.02 13.91
CA GLU A 610 -22.53 19.51 14.97
C GLU A 610 -22.49 18.59 16.20
N ASP A 611 -23.58 17.86 16.49
CA ASP A 611 -23.63 16.92 17.60
C ASP A 611 -22.66 15.75 17.39
N PHE A 612 -22.39 15.40 16.13
CA PHE A 612 -21.41 14.37 15.75
C PHE A 612 -19.97 14.75 16.07
N ILE A 613 -19.63 16.02 16.33
CA ILE A 613 -18.23 16.41 16.62
C ILE A 613 -17.83 15.97 18.03
N LYS A 614 -18.65 16.30 19.03
CA LYS A 614 -18.30 16.17 20.46
C LYS A 614 -19.36 15.46 21.28
N ALA A 615 -20.62 15.88 21.19
CA ALA A 615 -21.66 15.45 22.13
C ALA A 615 -21.98 13.95 22.02
N LEU A 616 -22.23 13.49 20.79
CA LEU A 616 -22.58 12.11 20.49
C LEU A 616 -21.39 11.14 20.69
N PRO A 617 -20.20 11.35 20.11
CA PRO A 617 -19.06 10.45 20.28
C PRO A 617 -18.56 10.37 21.73
N LYS A 618 -18.57 11.49 22.47
CA LYS A 618 -18.18 11.48 23.89
C LYS A 618 -19.14 10.66 24.73
N SER A 619 -20.44 10.76 24.47
CA SER A 619 -21.45 9.97 25.18
C SER A 619 -21.32 8.48 24.86
N LEU A 620 -21.08 8.15 23.58
CA LEU A 620 -20.84 6.76 23.12
C LEU A 620 -19.59 6.18 23.77
N LEU A 621 -18.48 6.90 23.73
CA LEU A 621 -17.23 6.46 24.33
C LEU A 621 -17.35 6.25 25.84
N LEU A 622 -17.93 7.22 26.55
CA LEU A 622 -18.07 7.11 28.00
C LEU A 622 -18.96 5.92 28.36
N GLY A 623 -20.06 5.71 27.62
CA GLY A 623 -20.93 4.54 27.77
C GLY A 623 -20.19 3.22 27.58
N LEU A 624 -19.42 3.09 26.49
CA LEU A 624 -18.61 1.89 26.23
C LEU A 624 -17.54 1.64 27.31
N ILE A 625 -16.87 2.68 27.81
CA ILE A 625 -15.87 2.54 28.89
C ILE A 625 -16.55 2.08 30.18
N THR A 626 -17.68 2.68 30.55
CA THR A 626 -18.44 2.27 31.74
C THR A 626 -19.00 0.86 31.63
N LEU A 627 -19.43 0.45 30.42
CA LEU A 627 -19.89 -0.91 30.14
C LEU A 627 -18.76 -1.93 30.28
N ILE A 628 -17.58 -1.66 29.70
CA ILE A 628 -16.40 -2.54 29.84
C ILE A 628 -16.01 -2.69 31.31
N PHE A 629 -16.00 -1.58 32.06
CA PHE A 629 -15.72 -1.61 33.49
C PHE A 629 -16.76 -2.46 34.24
N SER A 630 -18.04 -2.32 33.92
CA SER A 630 -19.11 -3.11 34.53
C SER A 630 -18.98 -4.62 34.25
N ILE A 631 -18.61 -5.01 33.03
CA ILE A 631 -18.40 -6.41 32.67
C ILE A 631 -17.21 -6.97 33.47
N ALA A 632 -16.12 -6.22 33.59
CA ALA A 632 -14.95 -6.64 34.35
C ALA A 632 -15.27 -6.84 35.84
N THR A 633 -15.99 -5.90 36.46
CA THR A 633 -16.37 -6.01 37.88
C THR A 633 -17.37 -7.15 38.11
N MET A 634 -18.34 -7.35 37.20
CA MET A 634 -19.27 -8.49 37.26
C MET A 634 -18.55 -9.84 37.19
N LEU A 635 -17.53 -9.96 36.35
CA LEU A 635 -16.72 -11.19 36.26
C LEU A 635 -15.91 -11.42 37.54
N VAL A 636 -15.36 -10.38 38.16
CA VAL A 636 -14.68 -10.48 39.47
C VAL A 636 -15.64 -10.94 40.56
N ALA A 637 -16.86 -10.38 40.60
CA ALA A 637 -17.90 -10.80 41.55
C ALA A 637 -18.30 -12.27 41.34
N SER A 638 -18.59 -12.66 40.09
CA SER A 638 -18.93 -14.04 39.74
C SER A 638 -17.82 -15.04 40.11
N SER A 639 -16.55 -14.64 39.93
CA SER A 639 -15.39 -15.45 40.31
C SER A 639 -15.27 -15.63 41.81
N SER A 640 -15.49 -14.54 42.56
CA SER A 640 -15.48 -14.56 44.03
C SER A 640 -16.58 -15.47 44.55
N ALA A 641 -17.80 -15.37 43.99
CA ALA A 641 -18.92 -16.25 44.32
C ALA A 641 -18.63 -17.73 44.00
N LEU A 642 -18.01 -18.02 42.84
CA LEU A 642 -17.65 -19.39 42.46
C LEU A 642 -16.59 -19.99 43.40
N ILE A 643 -15.54 -19.23 43.74
CA ILE A 643 -14.51 -19.68 44.69
C ILE A 643 -15.13 -19.95 46.06
N MET A 644 -16.01 -19.05 46.53
CA MET A 644 -16.74 -19.24 47.78
C MET A 644 -17.65 -20.48 47.75
N LEU A 645 -18.33 -20.74 46.62
CA LEU A 645 -19.15 -21.93 46.45
C LEU A 645 -18.31 -23.21 46.49
N ILE A 646 -17.15 -23.24 45.81
CA ILE A 646 -16.22 -24.37 45.84
C ILE A 646 -15.69 -24.60 47.26
N ASP A 647 -15.32 -23.53 47.97
CA ASP A 647 -14.86 -23.59 49.37
C ASP A 647 -15.97 -24.10 50.32
N ALA A 648 -17.25 -23.97 49.94
CA ALA A 648 -18.40 -24.38 50.74
C ALA A 648 -18.86 -25.85 50.54
N VAL A 649 -18.45 -26.53 49.46
CA VAL A 649 -18.85 -27.93 49.19
C VAL A 649 -18.05 -28.90 50.08
N PRO A 650 -18.69 -29.72 50.95
CA PRO A 650 -17.99 -30.69 51.78
C PRO A 650 -17.49 -31.87 50.93
N GLY A 651 -16.19 -31.92 50.64
CA GLY A 651 -15.54 -33.03 49.94
C GLY A 651 -14.06 -33.16 50.33
N PRO A 652 -13.37 -34.27 49.98
CA PRO A 652 -11.93 -34.38 50.20
C PRO A 652 -11.25 -33.20 49.50
N LYS A 653 -10.37 -32.48 50.21
CA LYS A 653 -9.64 -31.33 49.67
C LYS A 653 -8.61 -31.82 48.64
N VAL A 654 -9.06 -32.22 47.45
CA VAL A 654 -8.19 -32.79 46.41
C VAL A 654 -7.29 -31.71 45.78
N MET A 655 -7.59 -30.41 45.97
CA MET A 655 -6.75 -29.30 45.49
C MET A 655 -6.49 -28.24 46.56
N PRO A 656 -5.25 -27.72 46.69
CA PRO A 656 -4.95 -26.57 47.53
C PRO A 656 -5.51 -25.26 46.94
N ARG A 657 -5.94 -24.32 47.79
CA ARG A 657 -6.56 -23.02 47.43
C ARG A 657 -5.77 -22.21 46.38
N LYS A 658 -4.44 -22.38 46.31
CA LYS A 658 -3.58 -21.74 45.29
C LYS A 658 -3.69 -22.37 43.89
N SER A 659 -4.08 -23.64 43.79
CA SER A 659 -4.17 -24.39 42.53
C SER A 659 -5.50 -24.20 41.79
N THR A 660 -6.58 -23.83 42.49
CA THR A 660 -7.91 -23.56 41.90
C THR A 660 -8.08 -22.11 41.45
N VAL A 661 -7.36 -21.16 42.07
CA VAL A 661 -7.37 -19.74 41.71
C VAL A 661 -6.77 -19.49 40.32
N ILE A 662 -5.72 -20.23 39.94
CA ILE A 662 -5.02 -20.04 38.66
C ILE A 662 -5.92 -20.37 37.45
N PRO A 663 -6.61 -21.54 37.38
CA PRO A 663 -7.55 -21.84 36.30
C PRO A 663 -8.72 -20.86 36.22
N VAL A 664 -9.31 -20.48 37.35
CA VAL A 664 -10.42 -19.51 37.39
C VAL A 664 -9.97 -18.13 36.91
N ALA A 665 -8.80 -17.66 37.35
CA ALA A 665 -8.23 -16.39 36.90
C ALA A 665 -7.95 -16.38 35.38
N ILE A 666 -7.45 -17.49 34.82
CA ILE A 666 -7.22 -17.64 33.37
C ILE A 666 -8.56 -17.62 32.61
N LEU A 667 -9.57 -18.31 33.13
CA LEU A 667 -10.90 -18.40 32.52
C LEU A 667 -11.65 -17.06 32.56
N VAL A 668 -11.32 -16.18 33.52
CA VAL A 668 -11.84 -14.81 33.65
C VAL A 668 -11.07 -13.83 32.76
N ALA A 669 -9.75 -13.96 32.71
CA ALA A 669 -8.91 -13.08 31.90
C ALA A 669 -9.19 -13.26 30.40
N PHE A 670 -9.50 -14.48 29.94
CA PHE A 670 -9.69 -14.76 28.52
C PHE A 670 -10.88 -14.00 27.89
N PRO A 671 -12.12 -14.02 28.44
CA PRO A 671 -13.22 -13.20 27.93
C PRO A 671 -12.96 -11.69 28.00
N ILE A 672 -12.28 -11.22 29.06
CA ILE A 672 -11.95 -9.79 29.21
C ILE A 672 -10.96 -9.35 28.13
N ILE A 673 -9.88 -10.10 27.95
CA ILE A 673 -8.86 -9.82 26.92
C ILE A 673 -9.49 -9.93 25.52
N PHE A 674 -10.31 -10.95 25.27
CA PHE A 674 -11.01 -11.11 24.00
C PHE A 674 -11.98 -9.95 23.73
N PHE A 675 -12.75 -9.51 24.74
CA PHE A 675 -13.69 -8.39 24.60
C PHE A 675 -12.97 -7.06 24.37
N ILE A 676 -11.91 -6.78 25.14
CA ILE A 676 -11.07 -5.59 24.94
C ILE A 676 -10.45 -5.61 23.54
N TRP A 677 -9.93 -6.75 23.09
CA TRP A 677 -9.34 -6.87 21.76
C TRP A 677 -10.38 -6.71 20.65
N SER A 678 -11.54 -7.37 20.77
CA SER A 678 -12.66 -7.29 19.83
C SER A 678 -13.20 -5.85 19.69
N GLN A 679 -13.37 -5.15 20.81
CA GLN A 679 -13.88 -3.77 20.84
C GLN A 679 -12.78 -2.71 20.66
N SER A 680 -11.50 -3.10 20.66
CA SER A 680 -10.38 -2.16 20.57
C SER A 680 -10.42 -1.32 19.30
N HIS A 681 -10.83 -1.89 18.17
CA HIS A 681 -10.93 -1.15 16.91
C HIS A 681 -11.94 -0.01 17.01
N LEU A 682 -13.16 -0.29 17.47
CA LEU A 682 -14.20 0.71 17.63
C LEU A 682 -13.80 1.78 18.66
N LEU A 683 -13.24 1.34 19.80
CA LEU A 683 -12.89 2.22 20.90
C LEU A 683 -11.70 3.11 20.54
N ILE A 684 -10.69 2.58 19.85
CA ILE A 684 -9.55 3.34 19.31
C ILE A 684 -10.02 4.32 18.23
N ASP A 685 -10.88 3.89 17.30
CA ASP A 685 -11.37 4.76 16.22
C ASP A 685 -12.16 5.94 16.80
N VAL A 686 -13.07 5.70 17.76
CA VAL A 686 -13.82 6.77 18.45
C VAL A 686 -12.91 7.64 19.31
N LEU A 687 -11.94 7.07 20.04
CA LEU A 687 -10.98 7.82 20.86
C LEU A 687 -10.10 8.74 20.00
N LEU A 688 -9.49 8.20 18.94
CA LEU A 688 -8.62 8.95 18.05
C LEU A 688 -9.41 10.06 17.34
N SER A 689 -10.60 9.73 16.82
CA SER A 689 -11.50 10.72 16.21
C SER A 689 -11.88 11.83 17.19
N THR A 690 -12.12 11.52 18.47
CA THR A 690 -12.65 12.50 19.44
C THR A 690 -11.56 13.33 20.13
N TYR A 691 -10.41 12.73 20.48
CA TYR A 691 -9.39 13.35 21.35
C TYR A 691 -8.05 13.60 20.67
N CYS A 692 -7.74 12.88 19.58
CA CYS A 692 -6.54 13.09 18.80
C CYS A 692 -6.92 13.40 17.34
N PRO A 693 -7.67 14.49 17.07
CA PRO A 693 -7.97 14.87 15.70
C PRO A 693 -6.64 15.04 14.98
N THR A 694 -6.43 14.18 13.99
CA THR A 694 -5.19 14.12 13.21
C THR A 694 -4.97 15.44 12.45
N ILE A 695 -6.06 16.16 12.18
CA ILE A 695 -6.09 17.52 11.63
C ILE A 695 -5.66 18.51 12.73
N LEU A 696 -4.53 19.18 12.51
CA LEU A 696 -3.98 20.10 13.48
C LEU A 696 -4.82 21.38 13.55
N CYS A 697 -5.70 21.45 14.55
CA CYS A 697 -6.19 22.70 15.09
C CYS A 697 -5.12 23.26 16.04
N TYR A 698 -4.15 24.02 15.51
CA TYR A 698 -3.35 24.93 16.34
C TYR A 698 -3.82 26.36 16.10
#